data_AF-A0A7R7HC15-F1
#
_entry.id   AF-A0A7R7HC15-F1
#
_cell.length_a   1.000
_cell.length_b   1.000
_cell.length_c   1.000
_cell.angle_alpha   90.00
_cell.angle_beta   90.00
_cell.angle_gamma   90.00
#
_symmetry.space_group_name_H-M   'P 1'
#
loop_
_entity.id
_entity.type
_entity.pdbx_description
1 polymer ?
#
loop_
_entity_poly.entity_id
_entity_poly.type
_entity_poly.pdbx_seq_one_letter_code
_entity_poly.pdbx_strand_id
1 'polypeptide(L)'
;MEGAFKNVWPNGVPTTLWNFDLLRPEQRPLLPFMGIRLEWGFILAFVFGVCVIAFFARQRFRQRTFDPSSFDYRVLRELAPPQLRGPGPMRRAYAYYAGTLIAAYFAMTFFGGLILRAVGSIPMAGLQVEVDNAALRSEQWPLTLALALAGFAPLIRPLEIVETWLRQKAHQWVGIPVKIRDNTRSLLAKLESMVSARVSAEAARLPAWAERHIEATDLVRRVMVIHEELELLLKLIRDEKAWPAGSVREDLKRLEVEVIAEAEVALQDFSEILETDYDKAGHAREREKTEREDVSLGKHQRRLETKLTATIQQMERLRDEFAAIFTIYAERDKAYQNIRDRDFSAVMQRTFPDEKAPPGPDVGVLMLLFPVFLIYAAVTAAGLHSLLTAVDRTVLTVLVTAGLETLRIAAIFWLPLLAVFFWRHYLQSKDDWQPIRLARMSGQLMRRVLAVVVLAAFVALVGLSLLTLLWMAVIAENPAHFRELLFGGKQPAIAYFLSQAGAAAFFTLVVVCAADSVAANARNREVPTLLFGVISAVLVLAWMAAHLAYWSPVACSEDTVFLLDLVTSPAGCFRHYNATDLIVYVVIALLAAGVFVRPARSGGKDETVPTPSVVPGLTASGLAVIALMMVFGSSAFAQPVDAQAPEGRKVIVAGFRTDAEPFSYRLGVNGDGQFKGYMAQLCYKIFEGSDYTVVSVPVDARDRFDRLRISKDDRPYDPNLADDDQKVDIFCDPVTLRFSDPDTRANGIFSPIVFASGVTYLLRRTRQTGSDAYLAYVADTTASVVARWACQIDLFGVRRDGGKDQDCNAPAKKTLDCPGPDGTPPEGVEPGSGPKYRFCVMESHSELMKTFCRKSQSPLGYQFAYFGDREIVLSKLAAWTQQHGCPTSEIEKEHPYVTYEPYALLISKADPDLVQFVQRRVFEFFSHRSEALSLFTTYFPDMRMSPAVANLFLLNAVAEEKYFRFSPPEAEDATSPATGITANVE
;
A
#
# COMPACT_ATOMS: atom_id res chain seq x y z
N MET A 1 6.93 2.80 -30.20
CA MET A 1 5.69 2.32 -30.87
C MET A 1 4.42 3.04 -30.38
N GLU A 2 4.35 3.61 -29.17
CA GLU A 2 3.14 4.29 -28.66
C GLU A 2 2.69 5.51 -29.49
N GLY A 3 3.62 6.23 -30.14
CA GLY A 3 3.30 7.42 -30.94
C GLY A 3 2.49 7.14 -32.22
N ALA A 4 2.72 6.02 -32.90
CA ALA A 4 1.97 5.65 -34.10
C ALA A 4 0.54 5.18 -33.77
N PHE A 5 0.37 4.57 -32.60
CA PHE A 5 -0.92 4.04 -32.13
C PHE A 5 -1.96 5.15 -31.90
N LYS A 6 -1.54 6.30 -31.37
CA LYS A 6 -2.44 7.44 -31.08
C LYS A 6 -3.02 8.09 -32.34
N ASN A 7 -2.40 7.86 -33.50
CA ASN A 7 -2.81 8.46 -34.76
C ASN A 7 -3.86 7.64 -35.52
N VAL A 8 -3.93 6.32 -35.29
CA VAL A 8 -4.80 5.38 -36.03
C VAL A 8 -6.04 4.99 -35.21
N TRP A 9 -5.93 4.89 -33.88
CA TRP A 9 -7.04 4.49 -33.00
C TRP A 9 -8.02 5.65 -32.74
N PRO A 10 -9.35 5.43 -32.72
CA PRO A 10 -10.31 6.49 -32.45
C PRO A 10 -10.30 6.95 -30.99
N ASN A 11 -10.56 8.24 -30.79
CA ASN A 11 -10.71 8.81 -29.45
C ASN A 11 -11.96 8.25 -28.76
N GLY A 12 -11.85 7.91 -27.47
CA GLY A 12 -12.99 7.46 -26.66
C GLY A 12 -13.33 5.97 -26.78
N VAL A 13 -12.68 5.22 -27.69
CA VAL A 13 -12.78 3.76 -27.72
C VAL A 13 -11.68 3.17 -26.85
N PRO A 14 -12.01 2.33 -25.85
CA PRO A 14 -11.01 1.73 -24.99
C PRO A 14 -10.02 0.94 -25.84
N THR A 15 -8.74 0.97 -25.47
CA THR A 15 -7.69 0.17 -26.12
C THR A 15 -7.60 -1.24 -25.51
N THR A 16 -8.53 -1.55 -24.60
CA THR A 16 -8.35 -2.54 -23.53
C THR A 16 -9.07 -3.84 -23.83
N LEU A 17 -8.47 -4.61 -24.75
CA LEU A 17 -8.21 -6.05 -24.56
C LEU A 17 -6.69 -6.33 -24.57
N TRP A 18 -5.91 -5.38 -25.07
CA TRP A 18 -4.48 -5.52 -25.38
C TRP A 18 -3.52 -4.91 -24.37
N ASN A 19 -4.06 -4.28 -23.34
CA ASN A 19 -3.31 -3.76 -22.21
C ASN A 19 -3.62 -4.59 -20.94
N PHE A 20 -4.08 -5.84 -21.11
CA PHE A 20 -4.31 -6.72 -19.97
C PHE A 20 -3.03 -7.08 -19.23
N ASP A 21 -1.85 -6.93 -19.83
CA ASP A 21 -0.58 -7.06 -19.07
C ASP A 21 -0.45 -5.97 -17.98
N LEU A 22 -1.07 -4.79 -18.17
CA LEU A 22 -1.21 -3.77 -17.13
C LEU A 22 -2.35 -4.06 -16.13
N LEU A 23 -3.22 -5.03 -16.43
CA LEU A 23 -4.29 -5.53 -15.55
C LEU A 23 -3.96 -6.89 -14.92
N ARG A 24 -2.92 -7.61 -15.39
CA ARG A 24 -2.44 -8.85 -14.81
C ARG A 24 -1.93 -8.55 -13.39
N PRO A 25 -2.34 -9.34 -12.39
CA PRO A 25 -1.88 -9.15 -11.02
C PRO A 25 -0.36 -9.28 -10.87
N GLU A 26 0.34 -9.87 -11.86
CA GLU A 26 1.80 -9.93 -11.93
C GLU A 26 2.51 -8.58 -12.16
N GLN A 27 1.82 -7.56 -12.69
CA GLN A 27 2.37 -6.18 -12.85
C GLN A 27 1.66 -5.12 -12.00
N ARG A 28 0.56 -5.45 -11.31
CA ARG A 28 0.13 -4.61 -10.18
C ARG A 28 1.21 -4.73 -9.11
N PRO A 29 1.77 -3.63 -8.57
CA PRO A 29 2.58 -3.74 -7.36
C PRO A 29 1.77 -4.55 -6.35
N LEU A 30 2.36 -5.63 -5.80
CA LEU A 30 1.67 -6.59 -4.91
C LEU A 30 0.87 -5.87 -3.81
N LEU A 31 1.33 -4.68 -3.41
CA LEU A 31 0.59 -3.72 -2.61
C LEU A 31 0.75 -2.33 -3.25
N PRO A 32 -0.33 -1.69 -3.71
CA PRO A 32 -0.21 -0.47 -4.50
C PRO A 32 0.13 0.79 -3.70
N PHE A 33 0.00 0.80 -2.37
CA PHE A 33 0.57 1.80 -1.45
C PHE A 33 0.52 3.26 -1.96
N MET A 34 -0.62 3.68 -2.50
CA MET A 34 -0.85 5.01 -3.11
C MET A 34 0.15 5.41 -4.22
N GLY A 35 0.65 4.42 -4.97
CA GLY A 35 1.57 4.58 -6.08
C GLY A 35 3.06 4.48 -5.72
N ILE A 36 3.39 4.04 -4.50
CA ILE A 36 4.78 3.69 -4.10
C ILE A 36 5.04 2.23 -4.44
N ARG A 37 6.10 1.96 -5.21
CA ARG A 37 6.53 0.58 -5.49
C ARG A 37 7.37 0.06 -4.33
N LEU A 38 6.83 -0.91 -3.58
CA LEU A 38 7.53 -1.64 -2.53
C LEU A 38 8.50 -2.67 -3.16
N GLU A 39 9.53 -2.18 -3.82
CA GLU A 39 10.63 -3.02 -4.31
C GLU A 39 11.63 -3.28 -3.17
N TRP A 40 12.44 -4.34 -3.29
CA TRP A 40 13.44 -4.67 -2.26
C TRP A 40 14.40 -3.51 -1.96
N GLY A 41 14.73 -2.70 -2.96
CA GLY A 41 15.53 -1.49 -2.80
C GLY A 41 14.91 -0.50 -1.82
N PHE A 42 13.59 -0.26 -1.92
CA PHE A 42 12.86 0.62 -1.00
C PHE A 42 12.84 0.06 0.43
N ILE A 43 12.59 -1.24 0.61
CA ILE A 43 12.56 -1.89 1.93
C ILE A 43 13.94 -1.82 2.59
N LEU A 44 15.00 -2.14 1.85
CA LEU A 44 16.37 -2.05 2.34
C LEU A 44 16.75 -0.62 2.72
N ALA A 45 16.39 0.37 1.89
CA ALA A 45 16.60 1.79 2.19
C ALA A 45 15.86 2.22 3.45
N PHE A 46 14.63 1.76 3.65
CA PHE A 46 13.84 2.03 4.87
C PHE A 46 14.47 1.42 6.12
N VAL A 47 14.84 0.13 6.08
CA VAL A 47 15.49 -0.56 7.23
C VAL A 47 16.83 0.10 7.56
N PHE A 48 17.64 0.43 6.56
CA PHE A 48 18.88 1.16 6.77
C PHE A 48 18.63 2.55 7.38
N GLY A 49 17.60 3.26 6.91
CA GLY A 49 17.15 4.53 7.49
C GLY A 49 16.77 4.43 8.97
N VAL A 50 16.05 3.37 9.37
CA VAL A 50 15.74 3.08 10.79
C VAL A 50 17.02 2.88 11.60
N CYS A 51 17.99 2.14 11.09
CA CYS A 51 19.29 1.92 11.74
C CYS A 51 20.06 3.25 11.93
N VAL A 52 20.09 4.11 10.90
CA VAL A 52 20.72 5.43 10.96
C VAL A 52 20.05 6.27 12.05
N ILE A 53 18.72 6.35 12.06
CA ILE A 53 17.98 7.12 13.08
C ILE A 53 18.24 6.58 14.48
N ALA A 54 18.20 5.27 14.68
CA ALA A 54 18.48 4.66 15.98
C ALA A 54 19.90 4.98 16.48
N PHE A 55 20.89 4.91 15.59
CA PHE A 55 22.28 5.25 15.89
C PHE A 55 22.45 6.72 16.30
N PHE A 56 21.93 7.65 15.50
CA PHE A 56 22.01 9.09 15.81
C PHE A 56 21.18 9.46 17.05
N ALA A 57 20.00 8.87 17.23
CA ALA A 57 19.19 9.04 18.42
C ALA A 57 19.97 8.63 19.68
N ARG A 58 20.80 7.58 19.61
CA ARG A 58 21.63 7.16 20.75
C ARG A 58 22.66 8.21 21.12
N GLN A 59 23.31 8.84 20.13
CA GLN A 59 24.26 9.91 20.37
C GLN A 59 23.57 11.16 20.95
N ARG A 60 22.44 11.57 20.37
CA ARG A 60 21.68 12.75 20.80
C ARG A 60 21.05 12.58 22.19
N PHE A 61 20.51 11.40 22.50
CA PHE A 61 19.93 11.09 23.81
C PHE A 61 20.96 11.17 24.96
N ARG A 62 22.25 11.00 24.67
CA ARG A 62 23.33 11.16 25.67
C ARG A 62 23.65 12.62 26.00
N GLN A 63 23.19 13.58 25.20
CA GLN A 63 23.41 15.01 25.46
C GLN A 63 22.50 15.50 26.60
N ARG A 64 22.98 16.48 27.36
CA ARG A 64 22.24 17.08 28.48
C ARG A 64 21.06 17.91 27.96
N THR A 65 19.93 17.82 28.67
CA THR A 65 18.68 18.56 28.36
C THR A 65 18.21 19.44 29.50
N PHE A 66 18.99 19.56 30.57
CA PHE A 66 18.67 20.37 31.74
C PHE A 66 19.80 21.36 31.97
N ASP A 67 19.44 22.53 32.51
CA ASP A 67 20.41 23.57 32.83
C ASP A 67 21.21 23.16 34.08
N PRO A 68 22.54 22.93 33.97
CA PRO A 68 23.36 22.52 35.10
C PRO A 68 23.42 23.58 36.21
N SER A 69 23.19 24.87 35.90
CA SER A 69 23.24 25.93 36.90
C SER A 69 22.05 25.93 37.86
N SER A 70 20.93 25.30 37.47
CA SER A 70 19.69 25.26 38.26
C SER A 70 19.69 24.25 39.42
N PHE A 71 20.77 23.48 39.60
CA PHE A 71 20.89 22.46 40.65
C PHE A 71 22.07 22.74 41.57
N ASP A 72 21.85 22.53 42.87
CA ASP A 72 22.85 22.82 43.92
C ASP A 72 24.00 21.79 43.98
N TYR A 73 23.75 20.55 43.52
CA TYR A 73 24.71 19.44 43.60
C TYR A 73 25.68 19.39 42.42
N ARG A 74 27.00 19.35 42.69
CA ARG A 74 28.11 19.23 41.71
C ARG A 74 27.97 17.96 40.87
N VAL A 75 27.52 16.89 41.51
CA VAL A 75 27.27 15.58 40.89
C VAL A 75 26.29 15.66 39.71
N LEU A 76 25.23 16.48 39.81
CA LEU A 76 24.27 16.68 38.71
C LEU A 76 24.83 17.57 37.58
N ARG A 77 25.86 18.37 37.86
CA ARG A 77 26.51 19.27 36.87
C ARG A 77 27.56 18.54 36.03
N GLU A 78 28.24 17.55 36.60
CA GLU A 78 29.39 16.90 35.95
C GLU A 78 29.05 15.59 35.24
N LEU A 79 27.99 14.89 35.65
CA LEU A 79 27.64 13.61 35.06
C LEU A 79 26.77 13.75 33.79
N ALA A 80 26.89 12.78 32.89
CA ALA A 80 25.99 12.65 31.77
C ALA A 80 24.66 11.99 32.22
N PRO A 81 23.52 12.27 31.56
CA PRO A 81 22.23 11.65 31.88
C PRO A 81 22.27 10.12 32.07
N PRO A 82 22.98 9.32 31.24
CA PRO A 82 23.03 7.86 31.41
C PRO A 82 23.84 7.40 32.63
N GLN A 83 24.67 8.27 33.22
CA GLN A 83 25.43 7.96 34.45
C GLN A 83 24.63 8.25 35.72
N LEU A 84 23.52 8.99 35.61
CA LEU A 84 22.68 9.39 36.75
C LEU A 84 21.66 8.31 37.17
N ARG A 85 21.36 7.33 36.31
CA ARG A 85 20.35 6.30 36.57
C ARG A 85 20.77 4.92 36.05
N GLY A 86 20.16 3.87 36.59
CA GLY A 86 20.41 2.49 36.17
C GLY A 86 20.09 2.20 34.69
N PRO A 87 20.69 1.15 34.11
CA PRO A 87 20.57 0.83 32.69
C PRO A 87 19.15 0.46 32.25
N GLY A 88 18.33 -0.11 33.14
CA GLY A 88 16.95 -0.52 32.85
C GLY A 88 16.04 0.66 32.48
N PRO A 89 15.80 1.61 33.40
CA PRO A 89 15.01 2.80 33.11
C PRO A 89 15.57 3.61 31.93
N MET A 90 16.89 3.73 31.82
CA MET A 90 17.52 4.48 30.73
C MET A 90 17.29 3.84 29.36
N ARG A 91 17.30 2.50 29.27
CA ARG A 91 16.91 1.79 28.02
C ARG A 91 15.46 2.05 27.64
N ARG A 92 14.53 2.15 28.60
CA ARG A 92 13.12 2.45 28.33
C ARG A 92 12.92 3.87 27.80
N ALA A 93 13.55 4.88 28.41
CA ALA A 93 13.48 6.25 27.89
C ALA A 93 14.13 6.38 26.51
N TYR A 94 15.27 5.71 26.29
CA TYR A 94 15.88 5.66 24.97
C TYR A 94 14.94 5.01 23.94
N ALA A 95 14.33 3.87 24.28
CA ALA A 95 13.38 3.19 23.40
C ALA A 95 12.16 4.08 23.08
N TYR A 96 11.66 4.85 24.04
CA TYR A 96 10.59 5.82 23.82
C TYR A 96 11.01 6.95 22.86
N TYR A 97 12.17 7.57 23.12
CA TYR A 97 12.70 8.66 22.30
C TYR A 97 13.06 8.20 20.88
N ALA A 98 13.78 7.09 20.75
CA ALA A 98 14.11 6.51 19.44
C ALA A 98 12.85 6.02 18.73
N GLY A 99 11.91 5.40 19.44
CA GLY A 99 10.64 4.93 18.89
C GLY A 99 9.77 6.08 18.35
N THR A 100 9.71 7.22 19.03
CA THR A 100 8.99 8.41 18.54
C THR A 100 9.64 9.00 17.28
N LEU A 101 10.97 9.05 17.21
CA LEU A 101 11.68 9.48 16.00
C LEU A 101 11.47 8.50 14.83
N ILE A 102 11.51 7.19 15.08
CA ILE A 102 11.25 6.16 14.07
C ILE A 102 9.79 6.23 13.60
N ALA A 103 8.83 6.50 14.50
CA ALA A 103 7.43 6.67 14.13
C ALA A 103 7.21 7.91 13.25
N ALA A 104 7.86 9.04 13.57
CA ALA A 104 7.82 10.23 12.73
C ALA A 104 8.45 9.98 11.35
N TYR A 105 9.57 9.25 11.31
CA TYR A 105 10.21 8.82 10.08
C TYR A 105 9.31 7.91 9.23
N PHE A 106 8.70 6.90 9.84
CA PHE A 106 7.73 6.01 9.18
C PHE A 106 6.58 6.82 8.58
N ALA A 107 5.97 7.71 9.37
CA ALA A 107 4.88 8.56 8.93
C ALA A 107 5.29 9.42 7.72
N MET A 108 6.45 10.07 7.77
CA MET A 108 6.95 10.89 6.65
C MET A 108 7.38 10.07 5.44
N THR A 109 7.85 8.83 5.62
CA THR A 109 8.26 7.97 4.51
C THR A 109 7.06 7.54 3.68
N PHE A 110 6.00 7.05 4.33
CA PHE A 110 4.84 6.47 3.65
C PHE A 110 3.72 7.49 3.39
N PHE A 111 3.60 8.52 4.23
CA PHE A 111 2.56 9.55 4.11
C PHE A 111 3.11 10.93 3.78
N GLY A 112 4.41 11.08 3.49
CA GLY A 112 5.05 12.37 3.22
C GLY A 112 4.34 13.17 2.13
N GLY A 113 3.91 12.54 1.04
CA GLY A 113 3.14 13.23 -0.01
C GLY A 113 1.78 13.75 0.44
N LEU A 114 1.07 13.02 1.32
CA LEU A 114 -0.18 13.48 1.93
C LEU A 114 0.06 14.59 2.95
N ILE A 115 1.04 14.40 3.83
CA ILE A 115 1.41 15.35 4.88
C ILE A 115 1.85 16.68 4.25
N LEU A 116 2.73 16.65 3.26
CA LEU A 116 3.22 17.86 2.59
C LEU A 116 2.10 18.59 1.82
N ARG A 117 1.17 17.87 1.19
CA ARG A 117 -0.02 18.49 0.55
C ARG A 117 -0.99 19.08 1.58
N ALA A 118 -1.19 18.39 2.71
CA ALA A 118 -2.02 18.90 3.80
C ALA A 118 -1.39 20.15 4.44
N VAL A 119 -0.07 20.15 4.66
CA VAL A 119 0.68 21.30 5.18
C VAL A 119 0.66 22.46 4.17
N GLY A 120 0.79 22.20 2.87
CA GLY A 120 0.67 23.21 1.82
C GLY A 120 -0.72 23.86 1.70
N SER A 121 -1.77 23.21 2.24
CA SER A 121 -3.11 23.78 2.34
C SER A 121 -3.33 24.67 3.57
N ILE A 122 -2.39 24.65 4.53
CA ILE A 122 -2.40 25.51 5.70
C ILE A 122 -1.44 26.68 5.41
N PRO A 123 -1.91 27.93 5.35
CA PRO A 123 -1.04 29.08 5.10
C PRO A 123 -0.17 29.35 6.33
N MET A 124 0.90 28.56 6.48
CA MET A 124 1.99 28.79 7.44
C MET A 124 3.13 29.45 6.67
N ALA A 125 3.46 30.66 7.11
CA ALA A 125 4.47 31.57 6.56
C ALA A 125 5.64 30.92 5.78
N GLY A 126 5.66 31.16 4.46
CA GLY A 126 6.90 31.34 3.68
C GLY A 126 7.66 30.12 3.17
N LEU A 127 7.25 28.88 3.47
CA LEU A 127 7.90 27.67 2.93
C LEU A 127 6.96 26.96 1.95
N GLN A 128 6.91 27.46 0.71
CA GLN A 128 6.37 26.69 -0.42
C GLN A 128 7.40 25.64 -0.82
N VAL A 129 7.33 24.46 -0.22
CA VAL A 129 8.16 23.33 -0.64
C VAL A 129 7.40 22.59 -1.75
N GLU A 130 7.65 22.99 -3.00
CA GLU A 130 7.24 22.24 -4.18
C GLU A 130 8.14 21.00 -4.28
N VAL A 131 7.74 19.90 -3.63
CA VAL A 131 8.41 18.61 -3.78
C VAL A 131 7.85 17.93 -5.02
N ASP A 132 8.73 17.64 -5.97
CA ASP A 132 8.37 16.92 -7.19
C ASP A 132 7.79 15.54 -6.85
N ASN A 133 6.61 15.21 -7.39
CA ASN A 133 5.89 13.97 -7.07
C ASN A 133 6.70 12.71 -7.46
N ALA A 134 7.65 12.85 -8.38
CA ALA A 134 8.57 11.79 -8.79
C ALA A 134 9.61 11.47 -7.70
N ALA A 135 10.12 12.47 -6.97
CA ALA A 135 11.13 12.28 -5.93
C ALA A 135 10.57 11.49 -4.73
N LEU A 136 9.32 11.76 -4.35
CA LEU A 136 8.60 11.08 -3.26
C LEU A 136 8.29 9.60 -3.55
N ARG A 137 8.35 9.18 -4.81
CA ARG A 137 8.07 7.80 -5.26
C ARG A 137 9.34 7.00 -5.58
N SER A 138 10.51 7.61 -5.43
CA SER A 138 11.80 6.97 -5.70
C SER A 138 12.18 5.96 -4.60
N GLU A 139 12.93 4.91 -4.96
CA GLU A 139 13.45 3.92 -4.01
C GLU A 139 14.38 4.53 -2.94
N GLN A 140 15.00 5.67 -3.25
CA GLN A 140 15.96 6.35 -2.38
C GLN A 140 15.30 7.26 -1.33
N TRP A 141 14.01 7.57 -1.50
CA TRP A 141 13.26 8.48 -0.63
C TRP A 141 13.41 8.17 0.88
N PRO A 142 13.23 6.92 1.35
CA PRO A 142 13.38 6.60 2.77
C PRO A 142 14.77 6.94 3.30
N LEU A 143 15.82 6.68 2.53
CA LEU A 143 17.19 6.94 2.96
C LEU A 143 17.48 8.45 3.00
N THR A 144 17.04 9.19 1.97
CA THR A 144 17.20 10.66 1.95
C THR A 144 16.49 11.32 3.13
N LEU A 145 15.30 10.84 3.49
CA LEU A 145 14.56 11.35 4.63
C LEU A 145 15.23 11.01 5.96
N ALA A 146 15.77 9.80 6.10
CA ALA A 146 16.51 9.41 7.31
C ALA A 146 17.76 10.26 7.50
N LEU A 147 18.53 10.51 6.43
CA LEU A 147 19.69 11.40 6.44
C LEU A 147 19.27 12.86 6.69
N ALA A 148 18.12 13.29 6.18
CA ALA A 148 17.55 14.60 6.46
C ALA A 148 17.23 14.77 7.96
N LEU A 149 16.52 13.82 8.56
CA LEU A 149 16.19 13.83 9.99
C LEU A 149 17.43 13.67 10.89
N ALA A 150 18.38 12.84 10.48
CA ALA A 150 19.61 12.57 11.24
C ALA A 150 20.70 13.66 11.08
N GLY A 151 20.72 14.37 9.95
CA GLY A 151 21.74 15.39 9.65
C GLY A 151 21.25 16.82 9.76
N PHE A 152 20.06 17.12 9.22
CA PHE A 152 19.56 18.49 9.09
C PHE A 152 18.62 18.94 10.23
N ALA A 153 18.04 18.02 11.00
CA ALA A 153 17.21 18.40 12.16
C ALA A 153 17.87 19.41 13.12
N PRO A 154 19.17 19.28 13.50
CA PRO A 154 19.83 20.27 14.35
C PRO A 154 20.15 21.59 13.64
N LEU A 155 20.12 21.64 12.30
CA LEU A 155 20.36 22.86 11.53
C LEU A 155 19.07 23.71 11.39
N ILE A 156 17.91 23.11 11.61
CA ILE A 156 16.60 23.74 11.46
C ILE A 156 16.04 24.05 12.85
N ARG A 157 16.11 25.32 13.28
CA ARG A 157 15.70 25.77 14.64
C ARG A 157 14.34 25.22 15.11
N PRO A 158 13.26 25.22 14.32
CA PRO A 158 11.99 24.64 14.74
C PRO A 158 12.07 23.14 15.10
N LEU A 159 12.82 22.37 14.32
CA LEU A 159 13.01 20.93 14.55
C LEU A 159 13.87 20.67 15.79
N GLU A 160 14.92 21.47 15.99
CA GLU A 160 15.76 21.43 17.19
C GLU A 160 14.95 21.66 18.48
N ILE A 161 14.04 22.64 18.48
CA ILE A 161 13.18 22.94 19.64
C ILE A 161 12.29 21.73 19.98
N VAL A 162 11.62 21.16 18.98
CA VAL A 162 10.72 20.01 19.17
C VAL A 162 11.51 18.78 19.62
N GLU A 163 12.67 18.54 19.04
CA GLU A 163 13.52 17.41 19.41
C GLU A 163 14.06 17.55 20.85
N THR A 164 14.48 18.75 21.23
CA THR A 164 14.96 19.04 22.59
C THR A 164 13.83 18.86 23.61
N TRP A 165 12.62 19.32 23.29
CA TRP A 165 11.44 19.08 24.10
C TRP A 165 11.13 17.58 24.26
N LEU A 166 11.19 16.80 23.18
CA LEU A 166 10.96 15.35 23.20
C LEU A 166 11.99 14.63 24.07
N ARG A 167 13.27 15.01 23.95
CA ARG A 167 14.37 14.47 24.75
C ARG A 167 14.23 14.83 26.22
N GLN A 168 13.89 16.09 26.52
CA GLN A 168 13.62 16.55 27.88
C GLN A 168 12.46 15.78 28.51
N LYS A 169 11.38 15.52 27.75
CA LYS A 169 10.26 14.69 28.19
C LYS A 169 10.68 13.24 28.46
N ALA A 170 11.48 12.64 27.59
CA ALA A 170 11.99 11.29 27.80
C ALA A 170 12.87 11.19 29.07
N HIS A 171 13.71 12.20 29.34
CA HIS A 171 14.50 12.28 30.58
C HIS A 171 13.62 12.50 31.82
N GLN A 172 12.64 13.41 31.76
CA GLN A 172 11.66 13.64 32.83
C GLN A 172 10.84 12.41 33.15
N TRP A 173 10.48 11.62 32.14
CA TRP A 173 9.73 10.38 32.29
C TRP A 173 10.47 9.35 33.15
N VAL A 174 11.79 9.33 33.01
CA VAL A 174 12.71 8.53 33.82
C VAL A 174 13.17 9.30 35.06
N GLY A 175 12.54 10.42 35.40
CA GLY A 175 12.77 11.16 36.64
C GLY A 175 14.11 11.90 36.68
N ILE A 176 14.80 12.08 35.55
CA ILE A 176 16.01 12.90 35.50
C ILE A 176 15.58 14.36 35.28
N PRO A 177 15.95 15.32 36.16
CA PRO A 177 16.68 15.19 37.43
C PRO A 177 15.77 15.14 38.69
N VAL A 178 14.45 15.34 38.53
CA VAL A 178 13.50 15.56 39.63
C VAL A 178 13.48 14.42 40.65
N LYS A 179 13.44 13.17 40.20
CA LYS A 179 13.38 11.99 41.06
C LYS A 179 14.68 11.77 41.83
N ILE A 180 15.83 12.11 41.23
CA ILE A 180 17.12 12.03 41.95
C ILE A 180 17.10 13.01 43.11
N ARG A 181 16.68 14.27 42.88
CA ARG A 181 16.55 15.27 43.94
C ARG A 181 15.57 14.83 45.03
N ASP A 182 14.40 14.32 44.64
CA ASP A 182 13.38 13.89 45.60
C ASP A 182 13.85 12.66 46.41
N ASN A 183 14.55 11.73 45.77
CA ASN A 183 15.16 10.58 46.43
C ASN A 183 16.31 11.00 47.36
N THR A 184 17.17 11.95 46.96
CA THR A 184 18.23 12.50 47.82
C THR A 184 17.63 13.15 49.07
N ARG A 185 16.55 13.93 48.92
CA ARG A 185 15.83 14.52 50.05
C ARG A 185 15.18 13.48 50.95
N SER A 186 14.58 12.44 50.36
CA SER A 186 14.00 11.32 51.12
C SER A 186 15.07 10.53 51.88
N LEU A 187 16.24 10.33 51.26
CA LEU A 187 17.39 9.70 51.88
C LEU A 187 17.87 10.51 53.07
N LEU A 188 18.09 11.83 52.90
CA LEU A 188 18.51 12.73 53.96
C LEU A 188 17.51 12.73 55.13
N ALA A 189 16.21 12.87 54.88
CA ALA A 189 15.21 12.87 55.94
C ALA A 189 15.18 11.54 56.73
N LYS A 190 15.38 10.41 56.06
CA LYS A 190 15.44 9.09 56.71
C LYS A 190 16.77 8.87 57.44
N LEU A 191 17.88 9.37 56.89
CA LEU A 191 19.19 9.34 57.52
C LEU A 191 19.18 10.17 58.81
N GLU A 192 18.61 11.37 58.76
CA GLU A 192 18.45 12.27 59.91
C GLU A 192 17.64 11.59 61.01
N SER A 193 16.53 10.92 60.66
CA SER A 193 15.74 10.15 61.63
C SER A 193 16.50 8.98 62.27
N MET A 194 17.42 8.36 61.53
CA MET A 194 18.23 7.24 62.00
C MET A 194 19.39 7.72 62.89
N VAL A 195 20.09 8.77 62.49
CA VAL A 195 21.24 9.33 63.23
C VAL A 195 20.76 10.08 64.47
N SER A 196 19.70 10.89 64.38
CA SER A 196 19.14 11.61 65.54
C SER A 196 18.64 10.68 66.66
N ALA A 197 18.33 9.42 66.35
CA ALA A 197 18.01 8.38 67.33
C ALA A 197 19.26 7.73 67.97
N ARG A 198 20.41 7.78 67.29
CA ARG A 198 21.71 7.26 67.76
C ARG A 198 22.51 8.28 68.57
N VAL A 199 22.38 9.58 68.24
CA VAL A 199 23.03 10.67 68.98
C VAL A 199 22.47 10.72 70.40
N SER A 200 23.24 10.23 71.37
CA SER A 200 22.88 10.31 72.79
C SER A 200 23.04 11.75 73.29
N ALA A 201 22.28 12.13 74.32
CA ALA A 201 22.41 13.44 74.97
C ALA A 201 23.79 13.68 75.61
N GLU A 202 24.62 12.65 75.75
CA GLU A 202 25.98 12.74 76.31
C GLU A 202 27.08 12.99 75.25
N ALA A 203 26.82 12.73 73.96
CA ALA A 203 27.79 12.95 72.87
C ALA A 203 27.91 14.43 72.44
N ALA A 204 27.03 15.31 72.94
CA ALA A 204 26.90 16.70 72.49
C ALA A 204 27.18 17.69 73.63
N ARG A 205 28.45 17.99 73.88
CA ARG A 205 28.82 19.25 74.55
C ARG A 205 29.70 20.05 73.61
N LEU A 206 29.07 21.02 72.93
CA LEU A 206 29.82 22.09 72.30
C LEU A 206 30.41 22.98 73.41
N PRO A 207 31.54 23.66 73.16
CA PRO A 207 32.00 24.71 74.04
C PRO A 207 30.90 25.77 74.26
N ALA A 208 30.79 26.30 75.48
CA ALA A 208 29.73 27.24 75.86
C ALA A 208 29.70 28.54 75.02
N TRP A 209 30.79 28.86 74.31
CA TRP A 209 30.84 29.98 73.37
C TRP A 209 30.14 29.64 72.04
N ALA A 210 30.33 28.43 71.53
CA ALA A 210 29.73 27.96 70.28
C ALA A 210 28.22 27.73 70.44
N GLU A 211 27.77 27.21 71.59
CA GLU A 211 26.35 27.10 71.91
C GLU A 211 25.64 28.46 71.96
N ARG A 212 26.33 29.48 72.49
CA ARG A 212 25.81 30.86 72.53
C ARG A 212 25.71 31.47 71.13
N HIS A 213 26.69 31.23 70.26
CA HIS A 213 26.70 31.75 68.90
C HIS A 213 25.64 31.12 67.98
N ILE A 214 25.29 29.85 68.22
CA ILE A 214 24.35 29.09 67.37
C ILE A 214 22.87 29.41 67.68
N GLU A 215 22.57 30.24 68.69
CA GLU A 215 21.25 30.82 69.03
C GLU A 215 20.02 29.90 68.82
N ALA A 216 20.10 28.62 69.22
CA ALA A 216 18.97 27.75 69.60
C ALA A 216 19.49 26.35 69.95
N THR A 217 18.94 25.73 71.00
CA THR A 217 19.27 24.34 71.38
C THR A 217 18.97 23.33 70.27
N ASP A 218 17.93 23.59 69.45
CA ASP A 218 17.56 22.75 68.31
C ASP A 218 18.58 22.83 67.15
N LEU A 219 19.20 23.99 66.95
CA LEU A 219 20.26 24.17 65.94
C LEU A 219 21.55 23.46 66.35
N VAL A 220 21.89 23.50 67.64
CA VAL A 220 23.05 22.75 68.20
C VAL A 220 22.90 21.25 67.96
N ARG A 221 21.73 20.68 68.26
CA ARG A 221 21.45 19.26 68.00
C ARG A 221 21.58 18.95 66.50
N ARG A 222 21.04 19.80 65.64
CA ARG A 222 21.11 19.62 64.18
C ARG A 222 22.55 19.62 63.67
N VAL A 223 23.41 20.51 64.14
CA VAL A 223 24.83 20.56 63.76
C VAL A 223 25.55 19.24 64.13
N MET A 224 25.30 18.71 65.32
CA MET A 224 25.88 17.43 65.74
C MET A 224 25.34 16.25 64.92
N VAL A 225 24.04 16.26 64.56
CA VAL A 225 23.49 15.25 63.65
C VAL A 225 24.16 15.33 62.29
N ILE A 226 24.40 16.53 61.73
CA ILE A 226 25.10 16.70 60.45
C ILE A 226 26.53 16.18 60.52
N HIS A 227 27.24 16.44 61.62
CA HIS A 227 28.60 15.93 61.85
C HIS A 227 28.64 14.39 61.80
N GLU A 228 27.76 13.74 62.57
CA GLU A 228 27.64 12.28 62.64
C GLU A 228 27.14 11.66 61.32
N GLU A 229 26.22 12.33 60.61
CA GLU A 229 25.79 11.94 59.27
C GLU A 229 26.96 11.94 58.29
N LEU A 230 27.77 13.00 58.29
CA LEU A 230 28.91 13.15 57.40
C LEU A 230 29.99 12.10 57.70
N GLU A 231 30.29 11.85 58.98
CA GLU A 231 31.24 10.83 59.40
C GLU A 231 30.77 9.41 59.00
N LEU A 232 29.48 9.11 59.19
CA LEU A 232 28.88 7.84 58.77
C LEU A 232 28.99 7.64 57.25
N LEU A 233 28.63 8.66 56.47
CA LEU A 233 28.71 8.61 55.00
C LEU A 233 30.15 8.43 54.51
N LEU A 234 31.12 9.09 55.16
CA LEU A 234 32.54 8.99 54.86
C LEU A 234 33.11 7.60 55.17
N LYS A 235 32.68 7.00 56.29
CA LYS A 235 33.04 5.62 56.63
C LYS A 235 32.48 4.61 55.63
N LEU A 236 31.24 4.82 55.17
CA LEU A 236 30.56 3.94 54.23
C LEU A 236 31.19 3.99 52.83
N ILE A 237 31.57 5.18 52.35
CA ILE A 237 32.13 5.32 51.00
C ILE A 237 33.54 4.69 50.90
N ARG A 238 34.33 4.78 51.97
CA ARG A 238 35.66 4.15 52.10
C ARG A 238 35.65 2.62 52.09
N ASP A 239 34.51 1.96 52.37
CA ASP A 239 34.44 0.50 52.33
C ASP A 239 34.38 -0.01 50.87
N GLU A 240 35.55 -0.17 50.25
CA GLU A 240 35.71 -0.62 48.86
C GLU A 240 35.11 -2.01 48.57
N LYS A 241 34.90 -2.84 49.60
CA LYS A 241 34.48 -4.26 49.43
C LYS A 241 32.99 -4.51 49.60
N ALA A 242 32.21 -3.52 50.04
CA ALA A 242 30.81 -3.73 50.40
C ALA A 242 29.83 -3.44 49.24
N TRP A 243 29.82 -2.22 48.71
CA TRP A 243 28.86 -1.75 47.70
C TRP A 243 29.25 -0.32 47.25
N PRO A 244 29.00 0.12 46.00
CA PRO A 244 28.42 -0.59 44.85
C PRO A 244 29.45 -1.39 44.02
N ALA A 245 28.97 -2.11 42.99
CA ALA A 245 29.82 -2.81 42.02
C ALA A 245 30.91 -1.91 41.39
N GLY A 246 32.11 -2.47 41.15
CA GLY A 246 33.29 -1.72 40.72
C GLY A 246 33.09 -0.86 39.46
N SER A 247 32.33 -1.36 38.47
CA SER A 247 32.02 -0.61 37.24
C SER A 247 31.13 0.62 37.47
N VAL A 248 30.35 0.65 38.55
CA VAL A 248 29.52 1.81 38.93
C VAL A 248 30.36 2.83 39.70
N ARG A 249 31.26 2.36 40.56
CA ARG A 249 32.18 3.20 41.34
C ARG A 249 33.20 3.92 40.44
N GLU A 250 33.69 3.25 39.38
CA GLU A 250 34.68 3.83 38.48
C GLU A 250 34.20 5.11 37.77
N ASP A 251 32.92 5.19 37.38
CA ASP A 251 32.31 6.37 36.76
C ASP A 251 32.28 7.60 37.69
N LEU A 252 32.24 7.39 39.00
CA LEU A 252 32.10 8.42 40.03
C LEU A 252 33.39 8.64 40.84
N LYS A 253 34.43 7.83 40.61
CA LYS A 253 35.67 7.80 41.39
C LYS A 253 36.34 9.17 41.51
N ARG A 254 36.33 9.97 40.44
CA ARG A 254 36.91 11.32 40.46
C ARG A 254 36.19 12.23 41.45
N LEU A 255 34.86 12.27 41.39
CA LEU A 255 34.02 13.07 42.30
C LEU A 255 34.11 12.53 43.73
N GLU A 256 34.14 11.21 43.91
CA GLU A 256 34.30 10.56 45.21
C GLU A 256 35.58 10.99 45.91
N VAL A 257 36.74 10.94 45.22
CA VAL A 257 38.03 11.33 45.81
C VAL A 257 38.05 12.81 46.21
N GLU A 258 37.48 13.68 45.38
CA GLU A 258 37.42 15.13 45.65
C GLU A 258 36.53 15.44 46.86
N VAL A 259 35.33 14.86 46.92
CA VAL A 259 34.37 15.08 48.02
C VAL A 259 34.87 14.46 49.34
N ILE A 260 35.54 13.30 49.29
CA ILE A 260 36.17 12.69 50.47
C ILE A 260 37.24 13.62 51.05
N ALA A 261 38.14 14.15 50.21
CA ALA A 261 39.18 15.07 50.68
C ALA A 261 38.60 16.36 51.27
N GLU A 262 37.60 16.97 50.62
CA GLU A 262 36.91 18.17 51.15
C GLU A 262 36.21 17.90 52.49
N ALA A 263 35.63 16.72 52.68
CA ALA A 263 34.92 16.34 53.90
C ALA A 263 35.84 16.03 55.09
N GLU A 264 36.99 15.40 54.86
CA GLU A 264 38.00 15.20 55.91
C GLU A 264 38.51 16.54 56.44
N VAL A 265 38.81 17.47 55.53
CA VAL A 265 39.23 18.83 55.90
C VAL A 265 38.13 19.54 56.68
N ALA A 266 36.87 19.47 56.24
CA ALA A 266 35.77 20.14 56.94
C ALA A 266 35.51 19.57 58.35
N LEU A 267 35.57 18.24 58.52
CA LEU A 267 35.44 17.60 59.83
C LEU A 267 36.62 17.94 60.76
N GLN A 268 37.84 17.96 60.22
CA GLN A 268 39.03 18.34 60.97
C GLN A 268 38.99 19.82 61.37
N ASP A 269 38.66 20.73 60.44
CA ASP A 269 38.47 22.16 60.71
C ASP A 269 37.41 22.38 61.80
N PHE A 270 36.31 21.62 61.76
CA PHE A 270 35.28 21.70 62.80
C PHE A 270 35.84 21.31 64.16
N SER A 271 36.54 20.17 64.27
CA SER A 271 37.17 19.75 65.53
C SER A 271 38.21 20.75 66.03
N GLU A 272 39.06 21.29 65.16
CA GLU A 272 40.11 22.26 65.52
C GLU A 272 39.48 23.58 66.01
N ILE A 273 38.41 24.06 65.38
CA ILE A 273 37.69 25.26 65.83
C ILE A 273 37.11 25.05 67.23
N LEU A 274 36.59 23.86 67.53
CA LEU A 274 36.04 23.55 68.85
C LEU A 274 37.11 23.40 69.94
N GLU A 275 38.32 22.95 69.59
CA GLU A 275 39.48 22.86 70.49
C GLU A 275 40.22 24.19 70.69
N THR A 276 40.02 25.17 69.80
CA THR A 276 40.69 26.48 69.86
C THR A 276 40.18 27.30 71.05
N ASP A 277 41.13 27.90 71.79
CA ASP A 277 40.83 28.71 72.98
C ASP A 277 40.19 30.06 72.60
N TYR A 278 38.86 30.17 72.78
CA TYR A 278 38.05 31.34 72.41
C TYR A 278 38.44 32.62 73.15
N ASP A 279 38.99 32.48 74.35
CA ASP A 279 39.31 33.58 75.26
C ASP A 279 40.78 34.03 75.16
N LYS A 280 41.58 33.45 74.23
CA LYS A 280 42.98 33.85 74.02
C LYS A 280 43.30 34.18 72.56
N ALA A 281 43.56 35.45 72.28
CA ALA A 281 44.18 35.85 71.01
C ALA A 281 45.64 35.34 70.98
N GLY A 282 46.02 34.65 69.90
CA GLY A 282 47.34 34.03 69.76
C GLY A 282 48.50 34.97 70.12
N HIS A 283 49.51 34.43 70.82
CA HIS A 283 50.64 35.12 71.45
C HIS A 283 51.24 36.27 70.63
N ALA A 284 50.67 37.47 70.75
CA ALA A 284 51.37 38.70 70.44
C ALA A 284 52.27 38.99 71.65
N ARG A 285 53.58 39.00 71.40
CA ARG A 285 54.65 39.24 72.38
C ARG A 285 54.25 40.31 73.40
N GLU A 286 54.38 39.96 74.67
CA GLU A 286 54.26 40.85 75.82
C GLU A 286 55.04 42.15 75.58
N ARG A 287 54.30 43.25 75.42
CA ARG A 287 54.61 44.66 75.77
C ARG A 287 53.86 45.60 74.81
N GLU A 288 52.56 45.80 75.05
CA GLU A 288 51.85 47.09 75.01
C GLU A 288 50.32 46.92 74.80
N LYS A 289 49.56 47.49 75.76
CA LYS A 289 48.20 48.07 75.66
C LYS A 289 46.97 47.15 75.75
N THR A 290 46.36 47.25 76.93
CA THR A 290 45.02 46.83 77.37
C THR A 290 43.85 47.32 76.49
N GLU A 291 44.00 48.34 75.64
CA GLU A 291 42.97 48.77 74.66
C GLU A 291 43.11 48.14 73.27
N ARG A 292 44.30 47.68 72.88
CA ARG A 292 44.52 46.96 71.60
C ARG A 292 44.20 45.47 71.73
N GLU A 293 44.35 44.91 72.93
CA GLU A 293 44.03 43.53 73.26
C GLU A 293 42.52 43.25 73.10
N ASP A 294 41.63 44.08 73.65
CA ASP A 294 40.17 43.90 73.52
C ASP A 294 39.68 43.94 72.06
N VAL A 295 40.25 44.84 71.25
CA VAL A 295 39.94 44.92 69.81
C VAL A 295 40.50 43.72 69.04
N SER A 296 41.65 43.19 69.44
CA SER A 296 42.26 42.01 68.83
C SER A 296 41.52 40.72 69.22
N LEU A 297 41.06 40.63 70.47
CA LEU A 297 40.24 39.54 71.00
C LEU A 297 38.87 39.52 70.32
N GLY A 298 38.18 40.66 70.23
CA GLY A 298 36.89 40.77 69.54
C GLY A 298 36.98 40.45 68.03
N LYS A 299 38.11 40.78 67.37
CA LYS A 299 38.38 40.35 65.98
C LYS A 299 38.65 38.85 65.87
N HIS A 300 39.34 38.26 66.84
CA HIS A 300 39.59 36.82 66.91
C HIS A 300 38.29 36.04 67.09
N GLN A 301 37.46 36.45 68.04
CA GLN A 301 36.13 35.88 68.32
C GLN A 301 35.22 35.94 67.08
N ARG A 302 35.05 37.12 66.46
CA ARG A 302 34.27 37.24 65.20
C ARG A 302 34.81 36.38 64.08
N ARG A 303 36.13 36.22 63.99
CA ARG A 303 36.76 35.36 62.98
C ARG A 303 36.46 33.89 63.24
N LEU A 304 36.51 33.44 64.50
CA LEU A 304 36.14 32.08 64.89
C LEU A 304 34.66 31.81 64.65
N GLU A 305 33.78 32.74 65.05
CA GLU A 305 32.33 32.70 64.78
C GLU A 305 32.03 32.59 63.28
N THR A 306 32.67 33.43 62.46
CA THR A 306 32.52 33.39 61.00
C THR A 306 33.07 32.08 60.42
N LYS A 307 34.22 31.60 60.92
CA LYS A 307 34.81 30.33 60.49
C LYS A 307 33.89 29.16 60.87
N LEU A 308 33.32 29.15 62.07
CA LEU A 308 32.37 28.13 62.53
C LEU A 308 31.13 28.09 61.64
N THR A 309 30.50 29.23 61.37
CA THR A 309 29.33 29.28 60.47
C THR A 309 29.67 28.80 59.06
N ALA A 310 30.84 29.21 58.53
CA ALA A 310 31.30 28.76 57.22
C ALA A 310 31.58 27.24 57.18
N THR A 311 32.20 26.69 58.22
CA THR A 311 32.47 25.24 58.33
C THR A 311 31.18 24.45 58.47
N ILE A 312 30.19 24.92 59.24
CA ILE A 312 28.86 24.27 59.34
C ILE A 312 28.17 24.23 57.98
N GLN A 313 28.14 25.35 57.25
CA GLN A 313 27.58 25.40 55.89
C GLN A 313 28.31 24.48 54.92
N GLN A 314 29.64 24.39 55.04
CA GLN A 314 30.45 23.48 54.24
C GLN A 314 30.14 22.01 54.55
N MET A 315 29.97 21.64 55.83
CA MET A 315 29.58 20.28 56.22
C MET A 315 28.17 19.93 55.71
N GLU A 316 27.20 20.83 55.83
CA GLU A 316 25.84 20.62 55.27
C GLU A 316 25.88 20.38 53.76
N ARG A 317 26.66 21.20 53.03
CA ARG A 317 26.83 21.05 51.59
C ARG A 317 27.46 19.72 51.22
N LEU A 318 28.52 19.31 51.93
CA LEU A 318 29.24 18.05 51.65
C LEU A 318 28.39 16.82 51.99
N ARG A 319 27.61 16.86 53.07
CA ARG A 319 26.62 15.82 53.39
C ARG A 319 25.62 15.64 52.25
N ASP A 320 25.08 16.74 51.73
CA ASP A 320 24.12 16.71 50.64
C ASP A 320 24.73 16.15 49.34
N GLU A 321 26.00 16.47 49.04
CA GLU A 321 26.74 15.90 47.92
C GLU A 321 26.97 14.38 48.08
N PHE A 322 27.37 13.92 49.27
CA PHE A 322 27.47 12.48 49.55
C PHE A 322 26.12 11.78 49.39
N ALA A 323 25.05 12.36 49.92
CA ALA A 323 23.71 11.82 49.75
C ALA A 323 23.30 11.72 48.27
N ALA A 324 23.71 12.68 47.44
CA ALA A 324 23.52 12.61 45.99
C ALA A 324 24.33 11.49 45.33
N ILE A 325 25.60 11.30 45.71
CA ILE A 325 26.44 10.18 45.23
C ILE A 325 25.80 8.84 45.60
N PHE A 326 25.40 8.66 46.87
CA PHE A 326 24.75 7.44 47.34
C PHE A 326 23.40 7.19 46.69
N THR A 327 22.64 8.24 46.36
CA THR A 327 21.40 8.12 45.59
C THR A 327 21.65 7.58 44.19
N ILE A 328 22.75 8.00 43.52
CA ILE A 328 23.13 7.47 42.21
C ILE A 328 23.61 6.02 42.34
N TYR A 329 24.38 5.69 43.38
CA TYR A 329 24.76 4.30 43.67
C TYR A 329 23.53 3.41 43.88
N ALA A 330 22.53 3.87 44.64
CA ALA A 330 21.27 3.15 44.85
C ALA A 330 20.43 2.97 43.58
N GLU A 331 20.40 3.97 42.69
CA GLU A 331 19.70 3.85 41.41
C GLU A 331 20.41 2.93 40.41
N ARG A 332 21.74 2.77 40.52
CA ARG A 332 22.56 1.97 39.59
C ARG A 332 22.81 0.54 40.07
N ASP A 333 22.96 0.34 41.37
CA ASP A 333 23.22 -0.95 42.00
C ASP A 333 22.27 -1.18 43.17
N LYS A 334 21.30 -2.09 42.96
CA LYS A 334 20.28 -2.44 43.95
C LYS A 334 20.69 -3.60 44.87
N ALA A 335 21.95 -4.02 44.86
CA ALA A 335 22.47 -5.09 45.71
C ALA A 335 22.70 -4.64 47.17
N TYR A 336 21.67 -4.05 47.80
CA TYR A 336 21.75 -3.50 49.16
C TYR A 336 22.14 -4.53 50.23
N GLN A 337 21.92 -5.83 49.95
CA GLN A 337 22.31 -6.93 50.84
C GLN A 337 23.82 -7.00 51.10
N ASN A 338 24.63 -6.39 50.23
CA ASN A 338 26.08 -6.37 50.35
C ASN A 338 26.58 -5.23 51.27
N ILE A 339 25.69 -4.31 51.69
CA ILE A 339 26.01 -3.25 52.64
C ILE A 339 26.18 -3.86 54.03
N ARG A 340 27.33 -3.61 54.68
CA ARG A 340 27.65 -4.15 56.01
C ARG A 340 26.81 -3.55 57.14
N ASP A 341 26.54 -2.24 57.09
CA ASP A 341 25.68 -1.57 58.07
C ASP A 341 24.19 -1.91 57.79
N ARG A 342 23.58 -2.64 58.73
CA ARG A 342 22.19 -3.12 58.60
C ARG A 342 21.17 -1.98 58.66
N ASP A 343 21.43 -0.94 59.44
CA ASP A 343 20.49 0.17 59.59
C ASP A 343 20.54 1.05 58.34
N PHE A 344 21.74 1.29 57.81
CA PHE A 344 21.88 1.98 56.52
C PHE A 344 21.29 1.17 55.36
N SER A 345 21.50 -0.15 55.33
CA SER A 345 20.84 -1.02 54.36
C SER A 345 19.31 -0.95 54.47
N ALA A 346 18.76 -0.86 55.68
CA ALA A 346 17.32 -0.74 55.89
C ALA A 346 16.80 0.64 55.43
N VAL A 347 17.54 1.71 55.67
CA VAL A 347 17.24 3.05 55.14
C VAL A 347 17.26 3.01 53.61
N MET A 348 18.28 2.41 52.99
CA MET A 348 18.35 2.27 51.53
C MET A 348 17.18 1.48 50.95
N GLN A 349 16.82 0.34 51.53
CA GLN A 349 15.66 -0.46 51.08
C GLN A 349 14.32 0.28 51.23
N ARG A 350 14.17 1.10 52.29
CA ARG A 350 12.97 1.92 52.52
C ARG A 350 12.91 3.14 51.62
N THR A 351 14.05 3.70 51.22
CA THR A 351 14.13 4.86 50.33
C THR A 351 13.99 4.44 48.87
N PHE A 352 14.56 3.30 48.51
CA PHE A 352 14.62 2.78 47.15
C PHE A 352 14.03 1.37 47.08
N PRO A 353 12.69 1.22 47.14
CA PRO A 353 12.06 -0.09 47.05
C PRO A 353 12.39 -0.80 45.72
N ASP A 354 12.58 -2.12 45.78
CA ASP A 354 12.89 -2.94 44.61
C ASP A 354 11.73 -2.87 43.59
N GLU A 355 11.95 -2.22 42.44
CA GLU A 355 11.03 -2.18 41.29
C GLU A 355 10.79 -3.56 40.63
N LYS A 356 11.10 -4.68 41.30
CA LYS A 356 10.85 -6.05 40.83
C LYS A 356 9.35 -6.41 40.92
N ALA A 357 8.48 -5.48 40.50
CA ALA A 357 7.13 -5.83 40.16
C ALA A 357 7.18 -6.79 38.96
N PRO A 358 6.47 -7.92 38.99
CA PRO A 358 6.36 -8.79 37.81
C PRO A 358 5.87 -7.98 36.61
N PRO A 359 6.24 -8.36 35.37
CA PRO A 359 5.77 -7.70 34.17
C PRO A 359 4.24 -7.61 34.21
N GLY A 360 3.71 -6.39 34.06
CA GLY A 360 2.28 -6.15 34.11
C GLY A 360 1.54 -6.86 32.97
N PRO A 361 0.20 -6.89 33.02
CA PRO A 361 -0.61 -7.51 31.98
C PRO A 361 -0.39 -6.88 30.59
N ASP A 362 0.05 -5.62 30.54
CA ASP A 362 0.48 -4.92 29.33
C ASP A 362 1.67 -5.61 28.63
N VAL A 363 2.67 -6.06 29.39
CA VAL A 363 3.82 -6.80 28.84
C VAL A 363 3.42 -8.22 28.44
N GLY A 364 2.54 -8.87 29.22
CA GLY A 364 2.00 -10.18 28.86
C GLY A 364 1.25 -10.16 27.52
N VAL A 365 0.40 -9.17 27.30
CA VAL A 365 -0.32 -8.98 26.02
C VAL A 365 0.66 -8.65 24.89
N LEU A 366 1.70 -7.84 25.13
CA LEU A 366 2.74 -7.57 24.13
C LEU A 366 3.43 -8.86 23.66
N MET A 367 3.75 -9.77 24.60
CA MET A 367 4.38 -11.05 24.27
C MET A 367 3.44 -11.97 23.49
N LEU A 368 2.11 -11.85 23.64
CA LEU A 368 1.13 -12.56 22.84
C LEU A 368 1.00 -12.06 21.40
N LEU A 369 1.43 -10.83 21.09
CA LEU A 369 1.32 -10.32 19.71
C LEU A 369 2.17 -11.12 18.72
N PHE A 370 3.31 -11.68 19.16
CA PHE A 370 4.15 -12.53 18.30
C PHE A 370 3.49 -13.86 17.90
N PRO A 371 2.97 -14.70 18.83
CA PRO A 371 2.23 -15.89 18.43
C PRO A 371 0.94 -15.56 17.68
N VAL A 372 0.28 -14.42 17.98
CA VAL A 372 -0.87 -13.94 17.20
C VAL A 372 -0.49 -13.68 15.74
N PHE A 373 0.64 -13.02 15.49
CA PHE A 373 1.17 -12.82 14.14
C PHE A 373 1.40 -14.14 13.41
N LEU A 374 2.01 -15.13 14.07
CA LEU A 374 2.24 -16.45 13.49
C LEU A 374 0.93 -17.19 13.17
N ILE A 375 -0.08 -17.08 14.04
CA ILE A 375 -1.41 -17.66 13.82
C ILE A 375 -2.05 -17.03 12.58
N TYR A 376 -2.09 -15.69 12.49
CA TYR A 376 -2.63 -15.03 11.30
C TYR A 376 -1.87 -15.41 10.03
N ALA A 377 -0.53 -15.44 10.07
CA ALA A 377 0.26 -15.85 8.92
C ALA A 377 -0.07 -17.28 8.45
N ALA A 378 -0.20 -18.24 9.38
CA ALA A 378 -0.54 -19.62 9.07
C ALA A 378 -1.98 -19.77 8.54
N VAL A 379 -2.96 -19.13 9.18
CA VAL A 379 -4.39 -19.23 8.81
C VAL A 379 -4.66 -18.52 7.49
N THR A 380 -4.01 -17.38 7.23
CA THR A 380 -4.07 -16.70 5.92
C THR A 380 -3.36 -17.51 4.83
N ALA A 381 -2.20 -18.12 5.12
CA ALA A 381 -1.52 -19.02 4.17
C ALA A 381 -2.39 -20.24 3.80
N ALA A 382 -3.10 -20.82 4.78
CA ALA A 382 -4.05 -21.91 4.58
C ALA A 382 -5.34 -21.47 3.85
N GLY A 383 -5.63 -20.17 3.81
CA GLY A 383 -6.82 -19.63 3.13
C GLY A 383 -8.09 -19.65 3.95
N LEU A 384 -7.97 -19.81 5.26
CA LEU A 384 -9.06 -19.81 6.23
C LEU A 384 -9.40 -18.39 6.71
N HIS A 385 -8.50 -17.42 6.53
CA HIS A 385 -8.74 -15.99 6.79
C HIS A 385 -8.76 -15.21 5.48
N SER A 386 -9.61 -14.19 5.37
CA SER A 386 -9.63 -13.35 4.16
C SER A 386 -8.35 -12.52 4.02
N LEU A 387 -7.87 -12.36 2.79
CA LEU A 387 -6.75 -11.49 2.48
C LEU A 387 -7.22 -10.03 2.47
N LEU A 388 -6.29 -9.11 2.72
CA LEU A 388 -6.53 -7.66 2.75
C LEU A 388 -7.21 -7.12 1.49
N THR A 389 -7.03 -7.82 0.36
CA THR A 389 -7.50 -7.47 -0.98
C THR A 389 -7.68 -8.73 -1.84
N ALA A 390 -8.37 -8.61 -2.97
CA ALA A 390 -8.40 -9.64 -4.02
C ALA A 390 -7.06 -9.65 -4.80
N VAL A 391 -5.96 -9.97 -4.11
CA VAL A 391 -4.61 -10.10 -4.66
C VAL A 391 -4.14 -11.54 -4.50
N ASP A 392 -3.28 -11.99 -5.40
CA ASP A 392 -2.70 -13.33 -5.37
C ASP A 392 -2.04 -13.62 -4.01
N ARG A 393 -2.23 -14.85 -3.54
CA ARG A 393 -1.64 -15.32 -2.29
C ARG A 393 -0.14 -15.52 -2.49
N THR A 394 0.63 -14.56 -2.00
CA THR A 394 2.10 -14.58 -1.99
C THR A 394 2.58 -14.48 -0.54
N VAL A 395 3.85 -14.82 -0.31
CA VAL A 395 4.44 -14.72 1.04
C VAL A 395 4.34 -13.29 1.59
N LEU A 396 4.53 -12.28 0.74
CA LEU A 396 4.42 -10.88 1.12
C LEU A 396 2.99 -10.50 1.51
N THR A 397 1.99 -10.88 0.70
CA THR A 397 0.58 -10.53 0.99
C THR A 397 0.05 -11.23 2.23
N VAL A 398 0.51 -12.46 2.50
CA VAL A 398 0.24 -13.17 3.76
C VAL A 398 0.86 -12.44 4.95
N LEU A 399 2.15 -12.09 4.89
CA LEU A 399 2.86 -11.44 6.00
C LEU A 399 2.32 -10.04 6.31
N VAL A 400 1.98 -9.27 5.28
CA VAL A 400 1.39 -7.92 5.46
C VAL A 400 -0.01 -8.01 6.05
N THR A 401 -0.84 -8.97 5.60
CA THR A 401 -2.15 -9.22 6.20
C THR A 401 -2.03 -9.60 7.67
N ALA A 402 -1.15 -10.55 7.99
CA ALA A 402 -0.90 -10.95 9.37
C ALA A 402 -0.37 -9.78 10.23
N GLY A 403 0.49 -8.93 9.67
CA GLY A 403 1.02 -7.74 10.34
C GLY A 403 -0.06 -6.71 10.66
N LEU A 404 -0.93 -6.41 9.72
CA LEU A 404 -2.02 -5.46 9.89
C LEU A 404 -3.10 -5.95 10.86
N GLU A 405 -3.45 -7.24 10.81
CA GLU A 405 -4.35 -7.84 11.81
C GLU A 405 -3.71 -7.83 13.20
N THR A 406 -2.42 -8.15 13.32
CA THR A 406 -1.71 -8.06 14.61
C THR A 406 -1.67 -6.63 15.14
N LEU A 407 -1.50 -5.63 14.28
CA LEU A 407 -1.59 -4.21 14.65
C LEU A 407 -3.00 -3.82 15.09
N ARG A 408 -4.04 -4.39 14.48
CA ARG A 408 -5.43 -4.24 14.92
C ARG A 408 -5.63 -4.77 16.32
N ILE A 409 -5.15 -5.98 16.62
CA ILE A 409 -5.14 -6.54 17.97
C ILE A 409 -4.39 -5.61 18.93
N ALA A 410 -3.22 -5.11 18.55
CA ALA A 410 -2.42 -4.22 19.38
C ALA A 410 -3.15 -2.89 19.68
N ALA A 411 -3.85 -2.32 18.70
CA ALA A 411 -4.63 -1.09 18.85
C ALA A 411 -5.85 -1.27 19.77
N ILE A 412 -6.48 -2.45 19.76
CA ILE A 412 -7.67 -2.73 20.58
C ILE A 412 -7.27 -3.12 22.01
N PHE A 413 -6.26 -3.96 22.20
CA PHE A 413 -5.95 -4.55 23.51
C PHE A 413 -4.70 -3.96 24.15
N TRP A 414 -3.59 -3.89 23.42
CA TRP A 414 -2.29 -3.56 24.02
C TRP A 414 -2.11 -2.07 24.30
N LEU A 415 -2.33 -1.18 23.31
CA LEU A 415 -2.14 0.26 23.48
C LEU A 415 -3.04 0.86 24.58
N PRO A 416 -4.35 0.55 24.63
CA PRO A 416 -5.23 1.06 25.69
C PRO A 416 -4.81 0.55 27.07
N LEU A 417 -4.43 -0.73 27.17
CA LEU A 417 -3.97 -1.33 28.41
C LEU A 417 -2.67 -0.69 28.90
N LEU A 418 -1.69 -0.50 28.00
CA LEU A 418 -0.44 0.17 28.30
C LEU A 418 -0.68 1.59 28.83
N ALA A 419 -1.53 2.38 28.16
CA ALA A 419 -1.81 3.75 28.57
C ALA A 419 -2.49 3.83 29.94
N VAL A 420 -3.47 2.97 30.20
CA VAL A 420 -4.19 2.92 31.48
C VAL A 420 -3.28 2.42 32.61
N PHE A 421 -2.49 1.37 32.40
CA PHE A 421 -1.56 0.88 33.42
C PHE A 421 -0.43 1.88 33.67
N PHE A 422 0.01 2.59 32.64
CA PHE A 422 0.95 3.69 32.78
C PHE A 422 0.37 4.82 33.65
N TRP A 423 -0.85 5.27 33.36
CA TRP A 423 -1.56 6.26 34.20
C TRP A 423 -1.72 5.74 35.64
N ARG A 424 -2.18 4.50 35.81
CA ARG A 424 -2.35 3.87 37.12
C ARG A 424 -1.05 3.86 37.91
N HIS A 425 0.05 3.46 37.30
CA HIS A 425 1.36 3.45 37.94
C HIS A 425 1.82 4.86 38.34
N TYR A 426 1.58 5.86 37.47
CA TYR A 426 1.86 7.26 37.80
C TYR A 426 1.05 7.75 39.02
N LEU A 427 -0.24 7.43 39.11
CA LEU A 427 -1.05 7.79 40.28
C LEU A 427 -0.65 7.01 41.54
N GLN A 428 -0.24 5.75 41.41
CA GLN A 428 0.29 4.96 42.53
C GLN A 428 1.57 5.57 43.10
N SER A 429 2.45 6.11 42.25
CA SER A 429 3.68 6.76 42.71
C SER A 429 3.46 8.04 43.51
N LYS A 430 2.25 8.62 43.45
CA LYS A 430 1.84 9.80 44.21
C LYS A 430 0.95 9.49 45.41
N ASP A 431 0.72 8.20 45.72
CA ASP A 431 -0.24 7.74 46.72
C ASP A 431 -1.71 8.15 46.47
N ASP A 432 -2.04 8.64 45.26
CA ASP A 432 -3.37 9.12 44.88
C ASP A 432 -4.31 8.00 44.38
N TRP A 433 -3.76 6.81 44.08
CA TRP A 433 -4.54 5.68 43.58
C TRP A 433 -5.15 4.85 44.71
N GLN A 434 -6.46 4.64 44.67
CA GLN A 434 -7.13 3.65 45.53
C GLN A 434 -7.78 2.56 44.65
N PRO A 435 -7.76 1.29 45.11
CA PRO A 435 -8.20 0.15 44.31
C PRO A 435 -9.69 0.20 43.97
N ILE A 436 -10.03 -0.12 42.73
CA ILE A 436 -11.40 -0.18 42.24
C ILE A 436 -12.10 -1.42 42.81
N ARG A 437 -13.12 -1.21 43.67
CA ARG A 437 -13.97 -2.28 44.21
C ARG A 437 -15.41 -2.07 43.76
N LEU A 438 -15.87 -2.87 42.80
CA LEU A 438 -17.20 -2.79 42.19
C LEU A 438 -18.36 -2.94 43.20
N ALA A 439 -18.12 -3.53 44.38
CA ALA A 439 -19.14 -3.75 45.41
C ALA A 439 -19.60 -2.47 46.16
N ARG A 440 -18.89 -1.33 46.04
CA ARG A 440 -19.26 -0.08 46.72
C ARG A 440 -19.10 1.11 45.78
N MET A 441 -20.18 1.54 45.14
CA MET A 441 -20.17 2.71 44.25
C MET A 441 -20.21 4.02 45.04
N SER A 442 -19.05 4.66 45.20
CA SER A 442 -18.95 6.07 45.63
C SER A 442 -18.79 6.99 44.42
N GLY A 443 -19.13 8.28 44.56
CA GLY A 443 -18.94 9.26 43.48
C GLY A 443 -17.49 9.37 43.00
N GLN A 444 -16.51 9.15 43.88
CA GLN A 444 -15.08 9.12 43.53
C GLN A 444 -14.71 7.86 42.72
N LEU A 445 -15.31 6.70 43.02
CA LEU A 445 -15.12 5.47 42.25
C LEU A 445 -15.64 5.62 40.82
N MET A 446 -16.81 6.25 40.65
CA MET A 446 -17.42 6.45 39.33
C MET A 446 -16.58 7.36 38.43
N ARG A 447 -15.98 8.42 38.99
CA ARG A 447 -15.03 9.27 38.25
C ARG A 447 -13.81 8.50 37.75
N ARG A 448 -13.29 7.56 38.54
CA ARG A 448 -12.12 6.74 38.15
C ARG A 448 -12.46 5.71 37.08
N VAL A 449 -13.59 5.01 37.22
CA VAL A 449 -14.08 4.08 36.20
C VAL A 449 -14.31 4.81 34.87
N LEU A 450 -14.94 5.99 34.92
CA LEU A 450 -15.13 6.83 33.74
C LEU A 450 -13.79 7.25 33.13
N ALA A 451 -12.81 7.67 33.95
CA ALA A 451 -11.49 8.06 33.46
C ALA A 451 -10.76 6.88 32.76
N VAL A 452 -10.82 5.67 33.33
CA VAL A 452 -10.25 4.46 32.71
C VAL A 452 -10.92 4.15 31.38
N VAL A 453 -12.25 4.16 31.33
CA VAL A 453 -13.03 3.88 30.12
C VAL A 453 -12.75 4.92 29.03
N VAL A 454 -12.79 6.21 29.38
CA VAL A 454 -12.55 7.31 28.43
C VAL A 454 -11.12 7.27 27.91
N LEU A 455 -10.12 7.04 28.77
CA LEU A 455 -8.73 6.95 28.34
C LEU A 455 -8.50 5.74 27.42
N ALA A 456 -9.02 4.57 27.79
CA ALA A 456 -8.91 3.36 26.98
C ALA A 456 -9.57 3.55 25.61
N ALA A 457 -10.80 4.07 25.57
CA ALA A 457 -11.52 4.33 24.34
C ALA A 457 -10.79 5.38 23.48
N PHE A 458 -10.30 6.47 24.07
CA PHE A 458 -9.55 7.50 23.34
C PHE A 458 -8.29 6.94 22.69
N VAL A 459 -7.49 6.16 23.44
CA VAL A 459 -6.26 5.56 22.92
C VAL A 459 -6.57 4.54 21.82
N ALA A 460 -7.62 3.72 22.00
CA ALA A 460 -8.08 2.79 20.98
C ALA A 460 -8.55 3.52 19.71
N LEU A 461 -9.34 4.60 19.85
CA LEU A 461 -9.80 5.41 18.71
C LEU A 461 -8.64 6.00 17.92
N VAL A 462 -7.62 6.54 18.60
CA VAL A 462 -6.42 7.06 17.94
C VAL A 462 -5.65 5.95 17.23
N GLY A 463 -5.41 4.82 17.91
CA GLY A 463 -4.71 3.67 17.34
C GLY A 463 -5.43 3.07 16.13
N LEU A 464 -6.75 2.89 16.22
CA LEU A 464 -7.60 2.38 15.15
C LEU A 464 -7.73 3.37 14.00
N SER A 465 -7.75 4.68 14.26
CA SER A 465 -7.73 5.70 13.21
C SER A 465 -6.44 5.61 12.40
N LEU A 466 -5.28 5.58 13.08
CA LEU A 466 -3.98 5.45 12.42
C LEU A 466 -3.85 4.14 11.66
N LEU A 467 -4.33 3.04 12.24
CA LEU A 467 -4.36 1.75 11.56
C LEU A 467 -5.26 1.78 10.33
N THR A 468 -6.44 2.40 10.41
CA THR A 468 -7.34 2.50 9.25
C THR A 468 -6.69 3.28 8.11
N LEU A 469 -6.02 4.39 8.44
CA LEU A 469 -5.26 5.16 7.45
C LEU A 469 -4.16 4.31 6.81
N LEU A 470 -3.39 3.56 7.61
CA LEU A 470 -2.36 2.66 7.11
C LEU A 470 -2.95 1.55 6.24
N TRP A 471 -4.01 0.90 6.73
CA TRP A 471 -4.67 -0.22 6.06
C TRP A 471 -5.24 0.21 4.72
N MET A 472 -6.01 1.31 4.68
CA MET A 472 -6.56 1.82 3.42
C MET A 472 -5.46 2.34 2.49
N ALA A 473 -4.37 2.89 3.03
CA ALA A 473 -3.21 3.30 2.23
C ALA A 473 -2.53 2.11 1.54
N VAL A 474 -2.40 0.98 2.24
CA VAL A 474 -1.83 -0.27 1.70
C VAL A 474 -2.63 -0.76 0.48
N ILE A 475 -3.96 -0.62 0.54
CA ILE A 475 -4.90 -1.11 -0.47
C ILE A 475 -5.07 -0.11 -1.62
N ALA A 476 -4.99 1.18 -1.36
CA ALA A 476 -5.34 2.19 -2.33
C ALA A 476 -4.31 2.36 -3.45
N GLU A 477 -4.78 2.39 -4.70
CA GLU A 477 -3.93 2.64 -5.88
C GLU A 477 -3.53 4.11 -6.02
N ASN A 478 -4.41 5.02 -5.62
CA ASN A 478 -4.18 6.45 -5.73
C ASN A 478 -4.88 7.20 -4.57
N PRO A 479 -4.53 8.50 -4.33
CA PRO A 479 -5.12 9.28 -3.24
C PRO A 479 -6.65 9.46 -3.33
N ALA A 480 -7.24 9.39 -4.53
CA ALA A 480 -8.69 9.51 -4.70
C ALA A 480 -9.41 8.23 -4.24
N HIS A 481 -8.89 7.06 -4.64
CA HIS A 481 -9.38 5.76 -4.21
C HIS A 481 -9.18 5.55 -2.71
N PHE A 482 -8.06 6.04 -2.15
CA PHE A 482 -7.84 6.08 -0.70
C PHE A 482 -8.98 6.83 0.04
N ARG A 483 -9.35 8.02 -0.44
CA ARG A 483 -10.43 8.82 0.15
C ARG A 483 -11.78 8.12 0.03
N GLU A 484 -12.04 7.48 -1.10
CA GLU A 484 -13.25 6.70 -1.34
C GLU A 484 -13.35 5.49 -0.40
N LEU A 485 -12.26 4.74 -0.20
CA LEU A 485 -12.24 3.62 0.76
C LEU A 485 -12.40 4.08 2.21
N LEU A 486 -11.83 5.23 2.56
CA LEU A 486 -11.84 5.74 3.94
C LEU A 486 -13.21 6.28 4.37
N PHE A 487 -13.88 7.04 3.48
CA PHE A 487 -15.10 7.78 3.80
C PHE A 487 -16.32 7.41 2.94
N GLY A 488 -16.15 6.72 1.83
CA GLY A 488 -17.20 6.37 0.89
C GLY A 488 -17.84 5.00 1.14
N GLY A 489 -18.88 4.68 0.38
CA GLY A 489 -19.58 3.39 0.42
C GLY A 489 -20.60 3.24 1.56
N LYS A 490 -21.24 2.07 1.63
CA LYS A 490 -22.20 1.70 2.69
C LYS A 490 -21.53 1.36 4.02
N GLN A 491 -20.23 1.01 3.98
CA GLN A 491 -19.42 0.66 5.14
C GLN A 491 -18.10 1.45 5.10
N PRO A 492 -18.11 2.74 5.47
CA PRO A 492 -16.89 3.54 5.47
C PRO A 492 -15.87 2.94 6.45
N ALA A 493 -14.65 2.69 5.98
CA ALA A 493 -13.62 1.98 6.75
C ALA A 493 -13.35 2.64 8.11
N ILE A 494 -13.32 3.98 8.16
CA ILE A 494 -13.08 4.70 9.41
C ILE A 494 -14.16 4.41 10.46
N ALA A 495 -15.43 4.37 10.07
CA ALA A 495 -16.51 4.09 11.01
C ALA A 495 -16.48 2.62 11.48
N TYR A 496 -16.18 1.70 10.55
CA TYR A 496 -16.01 0.28 10.85
C TYR A 496 -14.94 0.08 11.93
N PHE A 497 -13.70 0.49 11.67
CA PHE A 497 -12.60 0.30 12.64
C PHE A 497 -12.84 1.05 13.96
N LEU A 498 -13.31 2.31 13.93
CA LEU A 498 -13.50 3.07 15.17
C LEU A 498 -14.57 2.46 16.09
N SER A 499 -15.60 1.82 15.54
CA SER A 499 -16.63 1.17 16.37
C SER A 499 -16.11 -0.04 17.19
N GLN A 500 -14.93 -0.57 16.86
CA GLN A 500 -14.26 -1.62 17.65
C GLN A 500 -13.65 -1.09 18.96
N ALA A 501 -13.47 0.24 19.11
CA ALA A 501 -12.93 0.85 20.32
C ALA A 501 -13.76 0.55 21.58
N GLY A 502 -15.05 0.21 21.43
CA GLY A 502 -15.87 -0.23 22.57
C GLY A 502 -15.36 -1.50 23.24
N ALA A 503 -14.83 -2.46 22.48
CA ALA A 503 -14.23 -3.68 23.05
C ALA A 503 -13.01 -3.35 23.92
N ALA A 504 -12.19 -2.41 23.49
CA ALA A 504 -11.01 -1.95 24.23
C ALA A 504 -11.38 -1.39 25.61
N ALA A 505 -12.47 -0.63 25.68
CA ALA A 505 -12.97 -0.04 26.92
C ALA A 505 -13.42 -1.11 27.93
N PHE A 506 -14.25 -2.08 27.50
CA PHE A 506 -14.70 -3.18 28.36
C PHE A 506 -13.53 -4.06 28.81
N PHE A 507 -12.66 -4.44 27.87
CA PHE A 507 -11.47 -5.23 28.14
C PHE A 507 -10.59 -4.58 29.21
N THR A 508 -10.19 -3.31 29.00
CA THR A 508 -9.25 -2.62 29.87
C THR A 508 -9.83 -2.41 31.27
N LEU A 509 -11.12 -2.08 31.37
CA LEU A 509 -11.80 -1.95 32.65
C LEU A 509 -11.76 -3.25 33.46
N VAL A 510 -12.06 -4.39 32.84
CA VAL A 510 -12.06 -5.70 33.52
C VAL A 510 -10.64 -6.09 33.95
N VAL A 511 -9.62 -5.84 33.12
CA VAL A 511 -8.22 -6.12 33.48
C VAL A 511 -7.75 -5.26 34.66
N VAL A 512 -8.11 -3.98 34.70
CA VAL A 512 -7.78 -3.10 35.84
C VAL A 512 -8.48 -3.57 37.12
N CYS A 513 -9.78 -3.93 37.04
CA CYS A 513 -10.52 -4.48 38.17
C CYS A 513 -9.89 -5.79 38.67
N ALA A 514 -9.46 -6.68 37.76
CA ALA A 514 -8.74 -7.88 38.12
C ALA A 514 -7.43 -7.54 38.85
N ALA A 515 -6.64 -6.61 38.33
CA ALA A 515 -5.36 -6.20 38.92
C ALA A 515 -5.50 -5.58 40.30
N ASP A 516 -6.50 -4.72 40.50
CA ASP A 516 -6.79 -4.11 41.80
C ASP A 516 -7.33 -5.14 42.81
N SER A 517 -8.09 -6.14 42.34
CA SER A 517 -8.58 -7.23 43.20
C SER A 517 -7.43 -8.10 43.73
N VAL A 518 -6.42 -8.39 42.89
CA VAL A 518 -5.24 -9.16 43.27
C VAL A 518 -4.35 -8.39 44.24
N ALA A 519 -4.15 -7.08 43.99
CA ALA A 519 -3.41 -6.21 44.89
C ALA A 519 -4.08 -6.11 46.28
N ALA A 520 -5.42 -6.08 46.34
CA ALA A 520 -6.18 -5.99 47.58
C ALA A 520 -6.23 -7.31 48.39
N ASN A 521 -6.19 -8.47 47.72
CA ASN A 521 -6.44 -9.79 48.31
C ASN A 521 -5.19 -10.68 48.43
N ALA A 522 -3.98 -10.11 48.50
CA ALA A 522 -2.70 -10.85 48.58
C ALA A 522 -2.61 -11.93 49.68
N ARG A 523 -3.58 -12.00 50.61
CA ARG A 523 -3.67 -12.98 51.71
C ARG A 523 -4.65 -14.14 51.51
N ASN A 524 -5.50 -14.19 50.47
CA ASN A 524 -6.54 -15.25 50.36
C ASN A 524 -6.78 -15.81 48.94
N ARG A 525 -7.16 -17.10 48.91
CA ARG A 525 -7.25 -18.10 47.81
C ARG A 525 -7.46 -17.63 46.34
N GLU A 526 -6.76 -18.35 45.46
CA GLU A 526 -6.51 -18.20 44.01
C GLU A 526 -7.73 -18.16 43.04
N VAL A 527 -8.96 -18.05 43.53
CA VAL A 527 -10.18 -18.31 42.72
C VAL A 527 -10.82 -17.09 41.99
N PRO A 528 -10.61 -15.80 42.33
CA PRO A 528 -11.34 -14.72 41.64
C PRO A 528 -10.77 -14.29 40.27
N THR A 529 -9.52 -14.63 39.93
CA THR A 529 -8.87 -14.09 38.70
C THR A 529 -9.37 -14.74 37.41
N LEU A 530 -9.58 -16.06 37.42
CA LEU A 530 -10.05 -16.78 36.23
C LEU A 530 -11.48 -16.38 35.85
N LEU A 531 -12.31 -16.05 36.85
CA LEU A 531 -13.65 -15.50 36.65
C LEU A 531 -13.60 -14.14 35.93
N PHE A 532 -12.69 -13.24 36.31
CA PHE A 532 -12.49 -11.98 35.58
C PHE A 532 -12.02 -12.22 34.14
N GLY A 533 -11.19 -13.24 33.90
CA GLY A 533 -10.83 -13.70 32.56
C GLY A 533 -12.05 -14.10 31.72
N VAL A 534 -12.92 -14.96 32.27
CA VAL A 534 -14.14 -15.41 31.57
C VAL A 534 -15.09 -14.24 31.32
N ILE A 535 -15.30 -13.36 32.30
CA ILE A 535 -16.14 -12.16 32.13
C ILE A 535 -15.58 -11.26 31.02
N SER A 536 -14.26 -11.04 30.99
CA SER A 536 -13.61 -10.23 29.96
C SER A 536 -13.84 -10.85 28.56
N ALA A 537 -13.61 -12.16 28.42
CA ALA A 537 -13.81 -12.88 27.18
C ALA A 537 -15.26 -12.82 26.67
N VAL A 538 -16.25 -13.00 27.55
CA VAL A 538 -17.67 -12.93 27.19
C VAL A 538 -18.07 -11.53 26.74
N LEU A 539 -17.63 -10.48 27.45
CA LEU A 539 -17.96 -9.10 27.08
C LEU A 539 -17.32 -8.68 25.75
N VAL A 540 -16.05 -9.05 25.53
CA VAL A 540 -15.34 -8.77 24.28
C VAL A 540 -16.00 -9.55 23.12
N LEU A 541 -16.33 -10.83 23.31
CA LEU A 541 -17.01 -11.63 22.31
C LEU A 541 -18.38 -11.07 21.96
N ALA A 542 -19.19 -10.71 22.96
CA ALA A 542 -20.52 -10.13 22.75
C ALA A 542 -20.43 -8.80 21.97
N TRP A 543 -19.46 -7.94 22.30
CA TRP A 543 -19.24 -6.69 21.57
C TRP A 543 -18.81 -6.94 20.12
N MET A 544 -17.84 -7.83 19.90
CA MET A 544 -17.33 -8.12 18.55
C MET A 544 -18.36 -8.82 17.68
N ALA A 545 -19.19 -9.70 18.26
CA ALA A 545 -20.33 -10.31 17.57
C ALA A 545 -21.39 -9.27 17.20
N ALA A 546 -21.75 -8.35 18.10
CA ALA A 546 -22.68 -7.27 17.81
C ALA A 546 -22.13 -6.30 16.74
N HIS A 547 -20.84 -5.99 16.80
CA HIS A 547 -20.14 -5.21 15.79
C HIS A 547 -20.20 -5.89 14.42
N LEU A 548 -19.90 -7.19 14.35
CA LEU A 548 -19.97 -7.95 13.10
C LEU A 548 -21.40 -8.02 12.55
N ALA A 549 -22.40 -8.22 13.42
CA ALA A 549 -23.81 -8.26 13.03
C ALA A 549 -24.30 -6.92 12.45
N TYR A 550 -23.85 -5.81 13.03
CA TYR A 550 -24.21 -4.47 12.57
C TYR A 550 -23.63 -4.17 11.18
N TRP A 551 -22.35 -4.48 10.97
CA TRP A 551 -21.69 -4.16 9.71
C TRP A 551 -21.97 -5.20 8.62
N SER A 552 -22.03 -6.50 8.93
CA SER A 552 -22.26 -7.60 7.99
C SER A 552 -23.45 -8.46 8.43
N PRO A 553 -24.70 -8.01 8.23
CA PRO A 553 -25.90 -8.69 8.74
C PRO A 553 -26.27 -9.97 7.98
N VAL A 554 -25.57 -10.30 6.89
CA VAL A 554 -25.89 -11.47 6.05
C VAL A 554 -25.33 -12.74 6.70
N ALA A 555 -26.19 -13.74 6.88
CA ALA A 555 -25.78 -15.06 7.36
C ALA A 555 -25.00 -15.81 6.25
N CYS A 556 -24.01 -16.63 6.62
CA CYS A 556 -23.27 -17.43 5.65
C CYS A 556 -24.15 -18.53 5.04
N SER A 557 -25.13 -19.03 5.81
CA SER A 557 -26.15 -19.98 5.38
C SER A 557 -27.55 -19.39 5.60
N GLU A 558 -28.45 -19.62 4.64
CA GLU A 558 -29.85 -19.15 4.69
C GLU A 558 -30.66 -19.79 5.83
N ASP A 559 -30.25 -20.96 6.33
CA ASP A 559 -31.04 -21.79 7.25
C ASP A 559 -30.68 -21.62 8.75
N THR A 560 -29.75 -20.73 9.08
CA THR A 560 -29.20 -20.64 10.45
C THR A 560 -29.15 -19.22 11.00
N VAL A 561 -29.25 -19.10 12.32
CA VAL A 561 -29.06 -17.83 13.04
C VAL A 561 -27.60 -17.39 12.89
N PHE A 562 -27.39 -16.08 12.69
CA PHE A 562 -26.07 -15.43 12.61
C PHE A 562 -25.08 -15.97 13.65
N LEU A 563 -23.88 -16.40 13.20
CA LEU A 563 -22.78 -17.05 13.94
C LEU A 563 -23.02 -18.51 14.37
N LEU A 564 -24.23 -19.05 14.30
CA LEU A 564 -24.47 -20.47 14.62
C LEU A 564 -24.04 -21.39 13.47
N ASP A 565 -24.04 -20.88 12.24
CA ASP A 565 -23.45 -21.47 11.02
C ASP A 565 -21.96 -21.79 11.15
N LEU A 566 -21.21 -21.04 11.97
CA LEU A 566 -19.81 -21.32 12.22
C LEU A 566 -19.58 -22.71 12.86
N VAL A 567 -20.55 -23.17 13.66
CA VAL A 567 -20.51 -24.47 14.33
C VAL A 567 -21.09 -25.57 13.45
N THR A 568 -22.13 -25.26 12.65
CA THR A 568 -22.85 -26.25 11.84
C THR A 568 -22.24 -26.46 10.45
N SER A 569 -21.54 -25.49 9.86
CA SER A 569 -20.93 -25.55 8.53
C SER A 569 -19.54 -24.87 8.48
N PRO A 570 -18.52 -25.45 9.14
CA PRO A 570 -17.24 -24.77 9.39
C PRO A 570 -16.39 -24.51 8.13
N ALA A 571 -16.44 -25.38 7.12
CA ALA A 571 -15.51 -25.30 5.98
C ALA A 571 -15.70 -24.05 5.09
N GLY A 572 -16.94 -23.54 4.96
CA GLY A 572 -17.25 -22.33 4.19
C GLY A 572 -17.37 -21.06 5.04
N CYS A 573 -17.99 -21.19 6.22
CA CYS A 573 -18.38 -20.03 7.03
C CYS A 573 -17.25 -19.48 7.92
N PHE A 574 -16.21 -20.28 8.19
CA PHE A 574 -15.05 -19.81 8.97
C PHE A 574 -14.35 -18.63 8.29
N ARG A 575 -14.16 -18.70 6.97
CA ARG A 575 -13.58 -17.61 6.16
C ARG A 575 -14.55 -16.44 5.99
N HIS A 576 -15.85 -16.70 5.84
CA HIS A 576 -16.86 -15.66 5.66
C HIS A 576 -16.89 -14.69 6.85
N TYR A 577 -16.81 -15.23 8.08
CA TYR A 577 -16.83 -14.42 9.30
C TYR A 577 -15.45 -13.99 9.81
N ASN A 578 -14.36 -14.38 9.14
CA ASN A 578 -13.01 -14.24 9.70
C ASN A 578 -12.94 -14.74 11.16
N ALA A 579 -13.45 -15.96 11.39
CA ALA A 579 -13.63 -16.50 12.75
C ALA A 579 -12.35 -16.55 13.60
N THR A 580 -11.18 -16.52 12.96
CA THR A 580 -9.87 -16.30 13.58
C THR A 580 -9.87 -15.11 14.55
N ASP A 581 -10.49 -13.99 14.15
CA ASP A 581 -10.55 -12.76 14.94
C ASP A 581 -11.26 -13.01 16.28
N LEU A 582 -12.42 -13.66 16.24
CA LEU A 582 -13.22 -13.96 17.43
C LEU A 582 -12.45 -14.86 18.41
N ILE A 583 -11.73 -15.86 17.90
CA ILE A 583 -10.92 -16.77 18.71
C ILE A 583 -9.77 -16.00 19.37
N VAL A 584 -9.03 -15.20 18.60
CA VAL A 584 -7.89 -14.42 19.10
C VAL A 584 -8.35 -13.41 20.16
N TYR A 585 -9.45 -12.70 19.93
CA TYR A 585 -10.02 -11.76 20.89
C TYR A 585 -10.37 -12.41 22.23
N VAL A 586 -11.03 -13.57 22.19
CA VAL A 586 -11.41 -14.34 23.39
C VAL A 586 -10.19 -14.82 24.16
N VAL A 587 -9.18 -15.37 23.47
CA VAL A 587 -7.97 -15.89 24.10
C VAL A 587 -7.17 -14.77 24.77
N ILE A 588 -6.99 -13.63 24.10
CA ILE A 588 -6.27 -12.47 24.68
C ILE A 588 -7.02 -11.92 25.89
N ALA A 589 -8.35 -11.74 25.79
CA ALA A 589 -9.18 -11.27 26.89
C ALA A 589 -9.09 -12.18 28.12
N LEU A 590 -9.17 -13.50 27.90
CA LEU A 590 -9.06 -14.51 28.95
C LEU A 590 -7.68 -14.50 29.62
N LEU A 591 -6.60 -14.52 28.83
CA LEU A 591 -5.23 -14.58 29.35
C LEU A 591 -4.83 -13.30 30.06
N ALA A 592 -5.22 -12.13 29.54
CA ALA A 592 -4.86 -10.84 30.15
C ALA A 592 -5.45 -10.69 31.54
N ALA A 593 -6.77 -10.86 31.72
CA ALA A 593 -7.42 -10.69 33.01
C ALA A 593 -7.26 -11.93 33.93
N GLY A 594 -7.14 -13.13 33.37
CA GLY A 594 -7.09 -14.39 34.13
C GLY A 594 -5.69 -14.84 34.55
N VAL A 595 -4.68 -14.61 33.70
CA VAL A 595 -3.33 -15.16 33.86
C VAL A 595 -2.30 -14.06 34.12
N PHE A 596 -2.20 -13.04 33.25
CA PHE A 596 -1.11 -12.04 33.33
C PHE A 596 -1.24 -11.06 34.49
N VAL A 597 -2.41 -10.95 35.09
CA VAL A 597 -2.63 -10.16 36.30
C VAL A 597 -2.02 -10.82 37.55
N ARG A 598 -1.68 -12.11 37.51
CA ARG A 598 -1.15 -12.84 38.67
C ARG A 598 0.30 -12.44 38.96
N PRO A 599 0.67 -12.15 40.22
CA PRO A 599 2.06 -11.95 40.57
C PRO A 599 2.85 -13.25 40.35
N ALA A 600 3.99 -13.17 39.68
CA ALA A 600 4.91 -14.29 39.59
C ALA A 600 5.29 -14.72 41.02
N ARG A 601 5.05 -15.98 41.38
CA ARG A 601 5.53 -16.54 42.65
C ARG A 601 7.03 -16.30 42.72
N SER A 602 7.51 -15.45 43.63
CA SER A 602 8.94 -15.36 43.91
C SER A 602 9.34 -16.71 44.49
N GLY A 603 10.00 -17.54 43.69
CA GLY A 603 10.66 -18.73 44.18
C GLY A 603 11.61 -18.32 45.30
N GLY A 604 11.32 -18.76 46.52
CA GLY A 604 12.27 -18.68 47.61
C GLY A 604 13.51 -19.46 47.22
N LYS A 605 14.68 -18.81 47.39
CA LYS A 605 16.04 -19.34 47.44
C LYS A 605 16.17 -20.87 47.31
N ASP A 606 16.82 -21.32 46.24
CA ASP A 606 18.08 -22.04 46.41
C ASP A 606 18.97 -21.87 45.17
N GLU A 607 20.17 -21.39 45.43
CA GLU A 607 21.22 -21.10 44.48
C GLU A 607 21.96 -22.40 44.19
N THR A 608 21.72 -23.03 43.03
CA THR A 608 22.71 -23.91 42.40
C THR A 608 22.71 -23.68 40.89
N VAL A 609 23.84 -23.13 40.42
CA VAL A 609 24.43 -23.15 39.07
C VAL A 609 23.47 -23.17 37.85
N PRO A 610 23.49 -22.15 36.98
CA PRO A 610 22.66 -22.14 35.78
C PRO A 610 23.24 -23.07 34.71
N THR A 611 22.57 -24.20 34.47
CA THR A 611 22.52 -24.81 33.13
C THR A 611 21.34 -24.20 32.37
N PRO A 612 21.44 -23.98 31.04
CA PRO A 612 20.36 -23.38 30.25
C PRO A 612 19.27 -24.43 29.99
N SER A 613 18.42 -24.68 30.98
CA SER A 613 17.23 -25.50 30.80
C SER A 613 16.03 -24.61 30.53
N VAL A 614 15.49 -24.78 29.32
CA VAL A 614 14.21 -24.32 28.82
C VAL A 614 13.14 -24.33 29.91
N VAL A 615 12.51 -23.17 30.13
CA VAL A 615 11.46 -22.90 31.11
C VAL A 615 10.30 -23.92 31.01
N PRO A 616 10.04 -24.75 32.03
CA PRO A 616 8.84 -25.57 32.11
C PRO A 616 7.77 -24.80 32.90
N GLY A 617 6.87 -24.12 32.19
CA GLY A 617 5.77 -23.37 32.82
C GLY A 617 4.63 -22.98 31.89
N LEU A 618 4.56 -23.60 30.71
CA LEU A 618 3.63 -23.26 29.63
C LEU A 618 3.15 -24.52 28.90
N THR A 619 2.84 -25.60 29.61
CA THR A 619 2.47 -26.88 28.97
C THR A 619 1.29 -27.52 29.70
N ALA A 620 0.06 -27.20 29.24
CA ALA A 620 -1.06 -28.15 29.21
C ALA A 620 -2.29 -27.52 28.55
N SER A 621 -2.59 -26.24 28.80
CA SER A 621 -3.84 -25.61 28.34
C SER A 621 -3.72 -24.82 27.03
N GLY A 622 -2.52 -24.33 26.66
CA GLY A 622 -2.31 -23.58 25.41
C GLY A 622 -2.04 -24.43 24.16
N LEU A 623 -1.51 -25.66 24.34
CA LEU A 623 -1.10 -26.52 23.22
C LEU A 623 -2.24 -27.37 22.63
N ALA A 624 -3.31 -27.62 23.39
CA ALA A 624 -4.45 -28.40 22.92
C ALA A 624 -5.27 -27.67 21.82
N VAL A 625 -5.22 -26.35 21.77
CA VAL A 625 -5.95 -25.54 20.77
C VAL A 625 -5.19 -25.43 19.44
N ILE A 626 -3.84 -25.54 19.48
CA ILE A 626 -2.99 -25.46 18.27
C ILE A 626 -2.97 -26.80 17.52
N ALA A 627 -3.10 -27.93 18.24
CA ALA A 627 -3.12 -29.26 17.63
C ALA A 627 -4.41 -29.56 16.83
N LEU A 628 -5.52 -28.86 17.11
CA LEU A 628 -6.80 -29.12 16.44
C LEU A 628 -6.93 -28.45 15.05
N MET A 629 -6.03 -27.53 14.69
CA MET A 629 -6.10 -26.80 13.40
C MET A 629 -5.26 -27.41 12.26
N MET A 630 -4.38 -28.38 12.53
CA MET A 630 -3.49 -28.95 11.49
C MET A 630 -4.08 -30.15 10.71
N VAL A 631 -5.34 -30.54 10.93
CA VAL A 631 -5.91 -31.77 10.35
C VAL A 631 -6.65 -31.57 9.01
N PHE A 632 -6.87 -30.33 8.53
CA PHE A 632 -7.73 -30.09 7.35
C PHE A 632 -7.04 -29.62 6.05
N GLY A 633 -5.71 -29.78 5.92
CA GLY A 633 -4.95 -29.18 4.82
C GLY A 633 -4.25 -30.16 3.87
N SER A 634 -4.95 -31.10 3.23
CA SER A 634 -4.37 -31.81 2.08
C SER A 634 -5.40 -32.51 1.20
N SER A 635 -5.67 -31.94 0.03
CA SER A 635 -5.92 -32.70 -1.20
C SER A 635 -5.56 -31.85 -2.42
N ALA A 636 -4.69 -32.42 -3.24
CA ALA A 636 -4.17 -31.85 -4.48
C ALA A 636 -5.05 -32.28 -5.67
N PHE A 637 -5.10 -31.45 -6.71
CA PHE A 637 -5.55 -31.86 -8.05
C PHE A 637 -4.52 -31.41 -9.09
N ALA A 638 -4.00 -32.37 -9.84
CA ALA A 638 -3.28 -32.17 -11.09
C ALA A 638 -3.99 -32.99 -12.17
N GLN A 639 -4.15 -32.45 -13.37
CA GLN A 639 -4.62 -33.17 -14.57
C GLN A 639 -3.54 -33.16 -15.66
N PRO A 640 -3.41 -34.23 -16.47
CA PRO A 640 -2.52 -34.28 -17.62
C PRO A 640 -3.25 -33.89 -18.92
N VAL A 641 -2.51 -33.38 -19.90
CA VAL A 641 -2.94 -33.12 -21.28
C VAL A 641 -2.09 -33.98 -22.20
N ASP A 642 -2.72 -34.83 -23.03
CA ASP A 642 -2.07 -35.59 -24.10
C ASP A 642 -2.05 -34.78 -25.40
N ALA A 643 -0.96 -34.87 -26.16
CA ALA A 643 -0.82 -34.30 -27.50
C ALA A 643 -0.34 -35.38 -28.50
N GLN A 644 -1.05 -35.51 -29.62
CA GLN A 644 -0.66 -36.30 -30.79
C GLN A 644 -0.36 -35.36 -31.97
N ALA A 645 0.67 -35.70 -32.76
CA ALA A 645 1.18 -34.93 -33.91
C ALA A 645 0.48 -35.28 -35.24
N PRO A 646 0.43 -34.39 -36.26
CA PRO A 646 -0.35 -34.60 -37.49
C PRO A 646 0.45 -35.09 -38.72
N GLU A 647 -0.26 -35.81 -39.60
CA GLU A 647 0.11 -36.25 -40.96
C GLU A 647 -0.24 -35.19 -42.04
N GLY A 648 0.56 -35.12 -43.12
CA GLY A 648 0.27 -34.63 -44.50
C GLY A 648 -0.62 -33.39 -44.75
N ARG A 649 -0.08 -32.38 -45.46
CA ARG A 649 -0.79 -31.12 -45.79
C ARG A 649 -2.00 -31.30 -46.76
N LYS A 650 -3.15 -30.70 -46.46
CA LYS A 650 -4.42 -30.66 -47.24
C LYS A 650 -4.43 -29.49 -48.24
N VAL A 651 -5.11 -29.59 -49.38
CA VAL A 651 -5.22 -28.50 -50.39
C VAL A 651 -6.60 -27.85 -50.35
N ILE A 652 -6.67 -26.51 -50.46
CA ILE A 652 -7.92 -25.72 -50.54
C ILE A 652 -7.89 -24.69 -51.67
N VAL A 653 -9.05 -24.33 -52.21
CA VAL A 653 -9.19 -23.28 -53.23
C VAL A 653 -9.79 -22.01 -52.62
N ALA A 654 -9.07 -20.90 -52.72
CA ALA A 654 -9.46 -19.59 -52.19
C ALA A 654 -9.80 -18.61 -53.32
N GLY A 655 -11.02 -18.05 -53.30
CA GLY A 655 -11.50 -17.10 -54.30
C GLY A 655 -11.20 -15.66 -53.90
N PHE A 656 -10.52 -14.91 -54.76
CA PHE A 656 -10.13 -13.52 -54.54
C PHE A 656 -10.78 -12.58 -55.54
N ARG A 657 -11.34 -11.48 -55.05
CA ARG A 657 -11.95 -10.45 -55.89
C ARG A 657 -10.89 -9.64 -56.62
N THR A 658 -11.15 -9.30 -57.88
CA THR A 658 -10.18 -8.63 -58.74
C THR A 658 -10.28 -7.09 -58.71
N ASP A 659 -11.41 -6.53 -58.29
CA ASP A 659 -11.77 -5.12 -58.50
C ASP A 659 -12.21 -4.34 -57.24
N ALA A 660 -11.94 -4.85 -56.03
CA ALA A 660 -12.42 -4.31 -54.76
C ALA A 660 -11.30 -3.70 -53.88
N GLU A 661 -10.46 -2.84 -54.45
CA GLU A 661 -9.46 -2.02 -53.76
C GLU A 661 -10.13 -1.21 -52.63
N PRO A 662 -9.59 -1.17 -51.40
CA PRO A 662 -8.29 -1.69 -50.96
C PRO A 662 -8.36 -3.08 -50.33
N PHE A 663 -9.48 -3.81 -50.45
CA PHE A 663 -9.73 -5.08 -49.75
C PHE A 663 -9.22 -6.31 -50.51
N SER A 664 -9.51 -6.43 -51.81
CA SER A 664 -8.99 -7.50 -52.67
C SER A 664 -8.95 -7.02 -54.12
N TYR A 665 -7.80 -7.13 -54.75
CA TYR A 665 -7.58 -6.74 -56.15
C TYR A 665 -6.33 -7.42 -56.73
N ARG A 666 -6.24 -7.49 -58.05
CA ARG A 666 -5.10 -8.09 -58.76
C ARG A 666 -4.13 -7.03 -59.27
N LEU A 667 -2.83 -7.23 -59.06
CA LEU A 667 -1.76 -6.40 -59.64
C LEU A 667 -0.96 -7.21 -60.67
N GLY A 668 -0.81 -6.66 -61.88
CA GLY A 668 -0.05 -7.27 -62.98
C GLY A 668 -0.93 -7.79 -64.12
N VAL A 669 -0.46 -7.63 -65.35
CA VAL A 669 -1.20 -7.97 -66.59
C VAL A 669 -0.88 -9.38 -67.10
N ASN A 670 0.18 -10.04 -66.59
CA ASN A 670 0.65 -11.33 -67.10
C ASN A 670 0.94 -12.33 -65.97
N GLY A 671 0.04 -13.29 -65.74
CA GLY A 671 0.35 -14.61 -65.15
C GLY A 671 0.67 -14.67 -63.65
N ASP A 672 1.66 -13.93 -63.15
CA ASP A 672 2.16 -14.01 -61.76
C ASP A 672 1.41 -13.09 -60.78
N GLY A 673 0.17 -12.73 -61.12
CA GLY A 673 -0.59 -11.70 -60.41
C GLY A 673 -1.00 -12.12 -59.00
N GLN A 674 -0.16 -11.81 -58.01
CA GLN A 674 -0.51 -11.91 -56.60
C GLN A 674 -1.71 -11.00 -56.27
N PHE A 675 -2.74 -11.56 -55.67
CA PHE A 675 -3.84 -10.79 -55.10
C PHE A 675 -3.36 -9.96 -53.91
N LYS A 676 -3.68 -8.67 -53.89
CA LYS A 676 -3.35 -7.76 -52.79
C LYS A 676 -4.62 -7.15 -52.20
N GLY A 677 -4.49 -6.60 -51.00
CA GLY A 677 -5.57 -5.96 -50.28
C GLY A 677 -5.70 -6.46 -48.85
N TYR A 678 -6.45 -5.73 -48.03
CA TYR A 678 -6.65 -6.04 -46.63
C TYR A 678 -7.26 -7.44 -46.41
N MET A 679 -8.32 -7.80 -47.16
CA MET A 679 -8.96 -9.12 -47.10
C MET A 679 -8.08 -10.21 -47.73
N ALA A 680 -7.46 -9.92 -48.87
CA ALA A 680 -6.58 -10.89 -49.53
C ALA A 680 -5.41 -11.29 -48.62
N GLN A 681 -4.76 -10.32 -47.99
CA GLN A 681 -3.61 -10.57 -47.13
C GLN A 681 -3.99 -11.18 -45.78
N LEU A 682 -5.16 -10.83 -45.23
CA LEU A 682 -5.72 -11.54 -44.07
C LEU A 682 -5.92 -13.03 -44.39
N CYS A 683 -6.45 -13.34 -45.57
CA CYS A 683 -6.66 -14.71 -46.03
C CYS A 683 -5.35 -15.50 -46.12
N TYR A 684 -4.30 -14.93 -46.72
CA TYR A 684 -3.00 -15.59 -46.76
C TYR A 684 -2.43 -15.85 -45.37
N LYS A 685 -2.55 -14.89 -44.45
CA LYS A 685 -2.07 -15.03 -43.06
C LYS A 685 -2.83 -16.08 -42.24
N ILE A 686 -4.12 -16.29 -42.55
CA ILE A 686 -4.92 -17.35 -41.92
C ILE A 686 -4.31 -18.72 -42.19
N PHE A 687 -3.86 -18.97 -43.42
CA PHE A 687 -3.30 -20.27 -43.84
C PHE A 687 -1.77 -20.37 -43.75
N GLU A 688 -1.07 -19.26 -43.51
CA GLU A 688 0.38 -19.23 -43.31
C GLU A 688 0.81 -20.15 -42.16
N GLY A 689 1.80 -21.01 -42.41
CA GLY A 689 2.32 -21.97 -41.43
C GLY A 689 1.38 -23.12 -41.06
N SER A 690 0.27 -23.30 -41.78
CA SER A 690 -0.71 -24.35 -41.50
C SER A 690 -0.49 -25.62 -42.34
N ASP A 691 -1.27 -26.65 -42.04
CA ASP A 691 -1.34 -27.88 -42.85
C ASP A 691 -2.12 -27.69 -44.16
N TYR A 692 -2.58 -26.48 -44.49
CA TYR A 692 -3.31 -26.20 -45.73
C TYR A 692 -2.41 -25.57 -46.80
N THR A 693 -2.55 -26.03 -48.04
CA THR A 693 -1.97 -25.41 -49.24
C THR A 693 -3.07 -24.65 -49.99
N VAL A 694 -2.87 -23.35 -50.20
CA VAL A 694 -3.88 -22.46 -50.79
C VAL A 694 -3.66 -22.31 -52.30
N VAL A 695 -4.68 -22.63 -53.09
CA VAL A 695 -4.75 -22.32 -54.53
C VAL A 695 -5.64 -21.08 -54.71
N SER A 696 -5.05 -19.98 -55.21
CA SER A 696 -5.77 -18.72 -55.38
C SER A 696 -6.43 -18.62 -56.76
N VAL A 697 -7.75 -18.41 -56.81
CA VAL A 697 -8.52 -18.23 -58.06
C VAL A 697 -9.24 -16.87 -58.09
N PRO A 698 -9.37 -16.21 -59.26
CA PRO A 698 -10.14 -14.98 -59.39
C PRO A 698 -11.65 -15.25 -59.29
N VAL A 699 -12.39 -14.36 -58.63
CA VAL A 699 -13.87 -14.35 -58.57
C VAL A 699 -14.43 -12.95 -58.79
N ASP A 700 -15.63 -12.85 -59.34
CA ASP A 700 -16.33 -11.59 -59.57
C ASP A 700 -17.58 -11.46 -58.68
N ALA A 701 -18.13 -10.25 -58.59
CA ALA A 701 -19.29 -9.97 -57.72
C ALA A 701 -20.55 -10.79 -58.07
N ARG A 702 -20.64 -11.23 -59.33
CA ARG A 702 -21.82 -11.84 -59.96
C ARG A 702 -21.88 -13.35 -59.80
N ASP A 703 -20.74 -14.02 -59.91
CA ASP A 703 -20.62 -15.48 -60.01
C ASP A 703 -20.04 -16.10 -58.73
N ARG A 704 -19.39 -15.32 -57.86
CA ARG A 704 -18.74 -15.81 -56.64
C ARG A 704 -19.62 -16.77 -55.83
N PHE A 705 -20.89 -16.45 -55.58
CA PHE A 705 -21.72 -17.29 -54.71
C PHE A 705 -22.10 -18.64 -55.35
N ASP A 706 -22.24 -18.69 -56.68
CA ASP A 706 -22.50 -19.93 -57.44
C ASP A 706 -21.28 -20.86 -57.49
N ARG A 707 -20.10 -20.29 -57.24
CA ARG A 707 -18.82 -21.00 -57.23
C ARG A 707 -18.44 -21.58 -55.87
N LEU A 708 -19.18 -21.26 -54.80
CA LEU A 708 -18.94 -21.86 -53.49
C LEU A 708 -19.17 -23.37 -53.54
N ARG A 709 -18.24 -24.17 -53.01
CA ARG A 709 -18.39 -25.62 -52.91
C ARG A 709 -19.57 -25.98 -52.01
N ILE A 710 -20.38 -26.96 -52.42
CA ILE A 710 -21.62 -27.32 -51.70
C ILE A 710 -21.54 -28.74 -51.12
N SER A 711 -20.85 -29.67 -51.78
CA SER A 711 -20.70 -31.06 -51.31
C SER A 711 -19.25 -31.43 -50.98
N LYS A 712 -19.07 -32.39 -50.06
CA LYS A 712 -17.78 -33.05 -49.81
C LYS A 712 -17.33 -33.91 -50.99
N ASP A 713 -18.27 -34.34 -51.83
CA ASP A 713 -18.01 -35.17 -53.02
C ASP A 713 -17.42 -34.34 -54.18
N ASP A 714 -17.54 -33.02 -54.12
CA ASP A 714 -16.86 -32.11 -55.05
C ASP A 714 -15.35 -32.12 -54.76
N ARG A 715 -14.52 -32.37 -55.78
CA ARG A 715 -13.07 -32.33 -55.64
C ARG A 715 -12.64 -30.94 -55.14
N PRO A 716 -11.77 -30.84 -54.12
CA PRO A 716 -11.31 -29.54 -53.61
C PRO A 716 -10.56 -28.73 -54.68
N TYR A 717 -9.87 -29.42 -55.59
CA TYR A 717 -9.13 -28.83 -56.70
C TYR A 717 -9.07 -29.85 -57.85
N ASP A 718 -9.38 -29.43 -59.08
CA ASP A 718 -9.13 -30.23 -60.28
C ASP A 718 -8.16 -29.50 -61.21
N PRO A 719 -6.91 -29.96 -61.38
CA PRO A 719 -5.92 -29.27 -62.21
C PRO A 719 -6.29 -29.22 -63.71
N ASN A 720 -7.34 -29.93 -64.14
CA ASN A 720 -7.80 -29.94 -65.52
C ASN A 720 -8.93 -28.93 -65.80
N LEU A 721 -9.47 -28.26 -64.77
CA LEU A 721 -10.48 -27.21 -64.92
C LEU A 721 -9.81 -25.84 -65.05
N ALA A 722 -10.37 -24.98 -65.91
CA ALA A 722 -9.96 -23.57 -65.98
C ALA A 722 -10.24 -22.87 -64.64
N ASP A 723 -9.47 -21.82 -64.31
CA ASP A 723 -9.62 -21.07 -63.06
C ASP A 723 -11.06 -20.59 -62.81
N ASP A 724 -11.80 -20.25 -63.86
CA ASP A 724 -13.19 -19.77 -63.79
C ASP A 724 -14.20 -20.88 -63.44
N ASP A 725 -13.84 -22.14 -63.69
CA ASP A 725 -14.68 -23.32 -63.43
C ASP A 725 -14.39 -24.00 -62.07
N GLN A 726 -13.34 -23.56 -61.37
CA GLN A 726 -12.99 -24.09 -60.05
C GLN A 726 -14.05 -23.75 -59.01
N LYS A 727 -14.44 -24.76 -58.21
CA LYS A 727 -15.24 -24.57 -57.00
C LYS A 727 -14.35 -24.05 -55.86
N VAL A 728 -14.91 -23.14 -55.06
CA VAL A 728 -14.17 -22.37 -54.06
C VAL A 728 -14.54 -22.83 -52.66
N ASP A 729 -13.54 -22.98 -51.79
CA ASP A 729 -13.71 -23.34 -50.39
C ASP A 729 -13.90 -22.13 -49.48
N ILE A 730 -13.25 -21.01 -49.81
CA ILE A 730 -13.31 -19.76 -49.03
C ILE A 730 -13.23 -18.53 -49.94
N PHE A 731 -14.04 -17.50 -49.65
CA PHE A 731 -13.93 -16.20 -50.29
C PHE A 731 -13.11 -15.22 -49.46
N CYS A 732 -12.01 -14.74 -50.07
CA CYS A 732 -11.13 -13.70 -49.55
C CYS A 732 -11.55 -12.32 -50.13
N ASP A 733 -12.82 -11.96 -49.96
CA ASP A 733 -13.51 -10.82 -50.57
C ASP A 733 -14.26 -10.03 -49.48
N PRO A 734 -14.43 -8.69 -49.60
CA PRO A 734 -15.37 -7.92 -48.78
C PRO A 734 -16.83 -8.35 -48.98
N VAL A 735 -17.20 -9.52 -48.46
CA VAL A 735 -18.57 -10.04 -48.48
C VAL A 735 -19.31 -9.52 -47.25
N THR A 736 -20.38 -8.77 -47.47
CA THR A 736 -21.26 -8.31 -46.39
C THR A 736 -22.05 -9.49 -45.82
N LEU A 737 -21.98 -9.66 -44.49
CA LEU A 737 -22.82 -10.59 -43.74
C LEU A 737 -24.28 -10.12 -43.77
N ARG A 738 -25.15 -10.85 -44.48
CA ARG A 738 -26.60 -10.59 -44.55
C ARG A 738 -27.39 -11.88 -44.32
N PHE A 739 -28.28 -11.86 -43.32
CA PHE A 739 -29.17 -12.99 -43.02
C PHE A 739 -30.38 -13.11 -43.96
N SER A 740 -30.65 -12.07 -44.75
CA SER A 740 -31.81 -11.98 -45.66
C SER A 740 -31.57 -12.64 -47.03
N ASP A 741 -30.34 -13.04 -47.32
CA ASP A 741 -29.97 -13.65 -48.60
C ASP A 741 -29.99 -15.19 -48.47
N PRO A 742 -30.95 -15.88 -49.13
CA PRO A 742 -31.15 -17.32 -48.98
C PRO A 742 -30.00 -18.15 -49.53
N ASP A 743 -29.29 -17.69 -50.57
CA ASP A 743 -28.27 -18.47 -51.27
C ASP A 743 -26.95 -18.51 -50.49
N THR A 744 -26.55 -17.39 -49.89
CA THR A 744 -25.40 -17.34 -48.97
C THR A 744 -25.66 -18.09 -47.67
N ARG A 745 -26.91 -18.11 -47.17
CA ARG A 745 -27.29 -18.85 -45.95
C ARG A 745 -27.34 -20.36 -46.16
N ALA A 746 -27.72 -20.84 -47.33
CA ALA A 746 -27.84 -22.26 -47.62
C ALA A 746 -26.45 -22.94 -47.67
N ASN A 747 -25.49 -22.34 -48.37
CA ASN A 747 -24.28 -23.05 -48.83
C ASN A 747 -22.99 -22.70 -48.08
N GLY A 748 -22.94 -21.59 -47.32
CA GLY A 748 -21.71 -21.16 -46.62
C GLY A 748 -21.89 -20.75 -45.15
N ILE A 749 -20.77 -20.73 -44.41
CA ILE A 749 -20.65 -20.24 -43.03
C ILE A 749 -19.71 -19.05 -43.02
N PHE A 750 -20.12 -17.98 -42.35
CA PHE A 750 -19.30 -16.79 -42.17
C PHE A 750 -18.29 -16.96 -41.02
N SER A 751 -17.10 -16.38 -41.19
CA SER A 751 -16.17 -16.11 -40.10
C SER A 751 -16.74 -15.04 -39.14
N PRO A 752 -16.09 -14.77 -37.99
CA PRO A 752 -16.29 -13.52 -37.28
C PRO A 752 -16.10 -12.32 -38.21
N ILE A 753 -16.73 -11.19 -37.87
CA ILE A 753 -16.68 -9.97 -38.68
C ILE A 753 -15.26 -9.42 -38.65
N VAL A 754 -14.57 -9.42 -39.79
CA VAL A 754 -13.15 -9.02 -39.91
C VAL A 754 -12.95 -7.53 -40.24
N PHE A 755 -14.01 -6.86 -40.69
CA PHE A 755 -14.03 -5.42 -41.00
C PHE A 755 -15.46 -4.88 -41.00
N ALA A 756 -15.65 -3.57 -40.85
CA ALA A 756 -16.94 -2.93 -41.06
C ALA A 756 -16.81 -1.65 -41.89
N SER A 757 -17.65 -1.55 -42.91
CA SER A 757 -17.76 -0.44 -43.85
C SER A 757 -19.19 0.12 -43.82
N GLY A 758 -19.54 0.98 -44.78
CA GLY A 758 -20.89 1.42 -45.05
C GLY A 758 -21.02 1.95 -46.47
N VAL A 759 -22.21 1.78 -47.07
CA VAL A 759 -22.47 2.36 -48.39
C VAL A 759 -22.51 3.88 -48.27
N THR A 760 -21.81 4.54 -49.18
CA THR A 760 -21.86 5.99 -49.42
C THR A 760 -22.10 6.23 -50.90
N TYR A 761 -22.10 7.50 -51.31
CA TYR A 761 -22.08 7.85 -52.72
C TYR A 761 -21.14 9.02 -53.00
N LEU A 762 -20.53 9.01 -54.18
CA LEU A 762 -19.92 10.21 -54.77
C LEU A 762 -20.97 10.90 -55.61
N LEU A 763 -21.11 12.21 -55.44
CA LEU A 763 -22.02 13.01 -56.24
C LEU A 763 -21.25 13.95 -57.14
N ARG A 764 -21.63 13.98 -58.42
CA ARG A 764 -21.26 15.04 -59.33
C ARG A 764 -22.46 15.95 -59.56
N ARG A 765 -22.43 17.16 -59.00
CA ARG A 765 -23.52 18.14 -59.14
C ARG A 765 -23.37 18.97 -60.40
N THR A 766 -24.50 19.30 -61.01
CA THR A 766 -24.59 20.33 -62.06
C THR A 766 -25.17 21.61 -61.46
N ARG A 767 -24.91 22.75 -62.11
CA ARG A 767 -25.40 24.06 -61.67
C ARG A 767 -26.91 24.28 -61.94
N GLN A 768 -27.60 23.32 -62.55
CA GLN A 768 -29.02 23.43 -62.89
C GLN A 768 -29.88 22.60 -61.94
N THR A 769 -30.88 23.22 -61.32
CA THR A 769 -31.86 22.57 -60.45
C THR A 769 -32.98 21.94 -61.28
N GLY A 770 -33.32 20.67 -60.98
CA GLY A 770 -34.39 19.93 -61.66
C GLY A 770 -33.96 19.21 -62.95
N SER A 771 -32.81 18.54 -62.92
CA SER A 771 -32.33 17.65 -63.98
C SER A 771 -32.37 16.17 -63.56
N ASP A 772 -32.24 15.26 -64.52
CA ASP A 772 -32.17 13.81 -64.27
C ASP A 772 -31.05 13.45 -63.29
N ALA A 773 -31.29 12.43 -62.45
CA ALA A 773 -30.29 11.88 -61.55
C ALA A 773 -30.02 10.40 -61.86
N TYR A 774 -28.77 10.11 -62.22
CA TYR A 774 -28.28 8.76 -62.48
C TYR A 774 -27.71 8.15 -61.20
N LEU A 775 -28.31 7.05 -60.75
CA LEU A 775 -27.92 6.30 -59.55
C LEU A 775 -27.12 5.06 -60.00
N ALA A 776 -25.80 5.17 -60.02
CA ALA A 776 -24.89 4.13 -60.49
C ALA A 776 -24.40 3.23 -59.35
N TYR A 777 -24.39 1.91 -59.56
CA TYR A 777 -23.85 0.92 -58.63
C TYR A 777 -23.41 -0.35 -59.36
N VAL A 778 -22.60 -1.20 -58.70
CA VAL A 778 -22.18 -2.50 -59.24
C VAL A 778 -23.25 -3.55 -58.94
N ALA A 779 -23.56 -4.41 -59.93
CA ALA A 779 -24.57 -5.46 -59.77
C ALA A 779 -24.26 -6.39 -58.59
N ASP A 780 -25.30 -6.96 -57.98
CA ASP A 780 -25.18 -7.95 -56.89
C ASP A 780 -24.36 -7.45 -55.67
N THR A 781 -24.39 -6.13 -55.47
CA THR A 781 -23.85 -5.45 -54.28
C THR A 781 -24.94 -4.78 -53.45
N THR A 782 -24.57 -4.45 -52.22
CA THR A 782 -25.36 -3.76 -51.20
C THR A 782 -25.80 -2.37 -51.65
N ALA A 783 -24.99 -1.71 -52.48
CA ALA A 783 -25.25 -0.41 -53.09
C ALA A 783 -26.55 -0.38 -53.92
N SER A 784 -26.97 -1.52 -54.48
CA SER A 784 -28.22 -1.61 -55.25
C SER A 784 -29.47 -1.30 -54.42
N VAL A 785 -29.47 -1.67 -53.13
CA VAL A 785 -30.58 -1.44 -52.21
C VAL A 785 -30.59 0.03 -51.79
N VAL A 786 -29.41 0.60 -51.52
CA VAL A 786 -29.26 1.99 -51.08
C VAL A 786 -29.59 2.97 -52.20
N ALA A 787 -29.19 2.68 -53.44
CA ALA A 787 -29.58 3.47 -54.61
C ALA A 787 -31.10 3.49 -54.78
N ARG A 788 -31.78 2.34 -54.62
CA ARG A 788 -33.25 2.26 -54.66
C ARG A 788 -33.89 3.08 -53.55
N TRP A 789 -33.34 3.03 -52.35
CA TRP A 789 -33.84 3.82 -51.23
C TRP A 789 -33.66 5.33 -51.46
N ALA A 790 -32.52 5.75 -52.02
CA ALA A 790 -32.26 7.14 -52.39
C ALA A 790 -33.29 7.68 -53.41
N CYS A 791 -33.72 6.85 -54.37
CA CYS A 791 -34.82 7.15 -55.29
C CYS A 791 -36.14 7.35 -54.52
N GLN A 792 -36.49 6.41 -53.64
CA GLN A 792 -37.75 6.43 -52.88
C GLN A 792 -37.93 7.65 -51.99
N ILE A 793 -36.84 8.15 -51.37
CA ILE A 793 -36.86 9.32 -50.48
C ILE A 793 -36.61 10.65 -51.19
N ASP A 794 -36.41 10.64 -52.51
CA ASP A 794 -35.97 11.80 -53.29
C ASP A 794 -34.69 12.46 -52.76
N LEU A 795 -33.66 11.67 -52.49
CA LEU A 795 -32.43 12.19 -51.86
C LEU A 795 -31.80 13.37 -52.62
N PHE A 796 -31.99 13.42 -53.94
CA PHE A 796 -31.39 14.42 -54.83
C PHE A 796 -32.36 15.52 -55.29
N GLY A 797 -33.60 15.54 -54.78
CA GLY A 797 -34.57 16.60 -55.07
C GLY A 797 -35.00 16.69 -56.54
N VAL A 798 -35.14 15.54 -57.20
CA VAL A 798 -35.52 15.42 -58.62
C VAL A 798 -37.02 15.62 -58.80
N ARG A 799 -37.85 15.25 -57.81
CA ARG A 799 -39.31 15.33 -57.89
C ARG A 799 -39.82 16.70 -57.46
N ARG A 800 -40.59 17.38 -58.32
CA ARG A 800 -41.18 18.70 -57.99
C ARG A 800 -42.46 18.62 -57.13
N ASP A 801 -43.21 17.52 -57.19
CA ASP A 801 -44.60 17.46 -56.65
C ASP A 801 -44.84 16.38 -55.57
N GLY A 802 -43.79 15.75 -55.00
CA GLY A 802 -43.95 14.77 -53.92
C GLY A 802 -44.69 13.46 -54.28
N GLY A 803 -45.01 13.22 -55.57
CA GLY A 803 -45.63 11.99 -56.05
C GLY A 803 -44.72 10.76 -55.95
N LYS A 804 -45.29 9.57 -55.73
CA LYS A 804 -44.56 8.28 -55.81
C LYS A 804 -44.24 7.99 -57.27
N ASP A 805 -42.95 8.03 -57.64
CA ASP A 805 -42.51 7.56 -58.94
C ASP A 805 -42.73 6.03 -59.00
N GLN A 806 -43.47 5.53 -59.99
CA GLN A 806 -43.77 4.09 -60.11
C GLN A 806 -42.52 3.27 -60.44
N ASP A 807 -41.44 3.92 -60.90
CA ASP A 807 -40.22 3.27 -61.41
C ASP A 807 -39.16 2.95 -60.33
N CYS A 808 -39.21 3.50 -59.11
CA CYS A 808 -38.19 3.18 -58.07
C CYS A 808 -38.24 1.71 -57.58
N ASN A 809 -39.32 0.99 -57.86
CA ASN A 809 -39.52 -0.42 -57.47
C ASN A 809 -39.45 -1.39 -58.65
N ALA A 810 -39.30 -0.90 -59.89
CA ALA A 810 -39.16 -1.76 -61.05
C ALA A 810 -37.79 -2.48 -61.00
N PRO A 811 -37.69 -3.76 -61.41
CA PRO A 811 -36.41 -4.43 -61.53
C PRO A 811 -35.55 -3.68 -62.55
N ALA A 812 -34.37 -3.21 -62.13
CA ALA A 812 -33.45 -2.50 -63.01
C ALA A 812 -33.11 -3.40 -64.21
N LYS A 813 -33.47 -2.97 -65.43
CA LYS A 813 -33.08 -3.68 -66.65
C LYS A 813 -31.55 -3.58 -66.77
N LYS A 814 -30.87 -4.73 -66.94
CA LYS A 814 -29.42 -4.78 -67.15
C LYS A 814 -29.05 -3.81 -68.29
N THR A 815 -28.16 -2.86 -68.00
CA THR A 815 -27.46 -1.96 -68.93
C THR A 815 -28.21 -0.85 -69.69
N LEU A 816 -29.54 -0.69 -69.61
CA LEU A 816 -30.23 0.18 -70.59
C LEU A 816 -30.33 1.69 -70.27
N ASP A 817 -30.01 2.15 -69.05
CA ASP A 817 -30.29 3.54 -68.63
C ASP A 817 -29.05 4.38 -68.32
N CYS A 818 -27.85 3.98 -68.74
CA CYS A 818 -26.64 4.79 -68.54
C CYS A 818 -26.36 5.75 -69.71
N PRO A 819 -25.78 6.93 -69.43
CA PRO A 819 -25.40 7.86 -70.49
C PRO A 819 -24.35 7.21 -71.40
N GLY A 820 -24.54 7.36 -72.72
CA GLY A 820 -23.65 6.84 -73.74
C GLY A 820 -22.24 7.47 -73.70
N PRO A 821 -21.28 6.94 -74.48
CA PRO A 821 -19.90 7.44 -74.51
C PRO A 821 -19.79 8.94 -74.84
N ASP A 822 -20.76 9.49 -75.58
CA ASP A 822 -20.81 10.90 -75.99
C ASP A 822 -21.68 11.77 -75.06
N GLY A 823 -22.13 11.24 -73.92
CA GLY A 823 -23.04 11.93 -73.00
C GLY A 823 -24.47 12.09 -73.54
N THR A 824 -24.81 11.33 -74.59
CA THR A 824 -26.17 11.20 -75.12
C THR A 824 -27.03 10.41 -74.14
N PRO A 825 -28.28 10.83 -73.88
CA PRO A 825 -29.22 10.02 -73.14
C PRO A 825 -29.41 8.65 -73.84
N PRO A 826 -29.71 7.58 -73.10
CA PRO A 826 -29.95 6.25 -73.66
C PRO A 826 -31.07 6.27 -74.72
N GLU A 827 -31.02 5.35 -75.68
CA GLU A 827 -32.03 5.21 -76.73
C GLU A 827 -33.44 5.02 -76.12
N GLY A 828 -34.39 5.90 -76.46
CA GLY A 828 -35.78 5.85 -75.96
C GLY A 828 -36.17 6.92 -74.94
N VAL A 829 -35.29 7.88 -74.61
CA VAL A 829 -35.66 9.05 -73.79
C VAL A 829 -36.39 10.10 -74.63
N GLU A 830 -37.70 10.25 -74.44
CA GLU A 830 -38.48 11.30 -75.12
C GLU A 830 -38.09 12.71 -74.61
N PRO A 831 -37.72 13.64 -75.51
CA PRO A 831 -37.47 15.02 -75.13
C PRO A 831 -38.78 15.68 -74.66
N GLY A 832 -38.91 15.94 -73.36
CA GLY A 832 -40.09 16.57 -72.76
C GLY A 832 -40.64 15.89 -71.51
N SER A 833 -40.18 14.68 -71.16
CA SER A 833 -40.46 14.11 -69.84
C SER A 833 -39.68 14.90 -68.79
N GLY A 834 -40.33 15.35 -67.70
CA GLY A 834 -39.66 16.05 -66.59
C GLY A 834 -38.50 15.24 -65.97
N PRO A 835 -37.75 15.84 -65.04
CA PRO A 835 -36.58 15.21 -64.43
C PRO A 835 -36.94 13.88 -63.75
N LYS A 836 -36.15 12.83 -63.99
CA LYS A 836 -36.38 11.47 -63.47
C LYS A 836 -35.13 10.84 -62.84
N TYR A 837 -35.36 9.86 -61.96
CA TYR A 837 -34.32 8.95 -61.49
C TYR A 837 -34.04 7.86 -62.52
N ARG A 838 -32.77 7.55 -62.75
CA ARG A 838 -32.31 6.48 -63.65
C ARG A 838 -31.30 5.59 -62.96
N PHE A 839 -31.42 4.27 -63.10
CA PHE A 839 -30.51 3.32 -62.46
C PHE A 839 -29.42 2.87 -63.43
N CYS A 840 -28.17 2.95 -62.98
CA CYS A 840 -26.99 2.60 -63.75
C CYS A 840 -26.29 1.37 -63.15
N VAL A 841 -26.59 0.19 -63.68
CA VAL A 841 -26.01 -1.07 -63.20
C VAL A 841 -24.77 -1.41 -64.01
N MET A 842 -23.60 -1.50 -63.35
CA MET A 842 -22.30 -1.80 -63.96
C MET A 842 -21.75 -3.17 -63.53
N GLU A 843 -20.77 -3.67 -64.27
CA GLU A 843 -20.17 -4.99 -64.01
C GLU A 843 -19.10 -4.94 -62.91
N SER A 844 -18.32 -3.85 -62.88
CA SER A 844 -17.20 -3.68 -61.95
C SER A 844 -17.10 -2.25 -61.42
N HIS A 845 -16.43 -2.09 -60.28
CA HIS A 845 -16.15 -0.76 -59.72
C HIS A 845 -15.23 0.06 -60.63
N SER A 846 -14.36 -0.59 -61.41
CA SER A 846 -13.46 0.04 -62.37
C SER A 846 -14.22 0.62 -63.57
N GLU A 847 -15.16 -0.13 -64.13
CA GLU A 847 -16.03 0.35 -65.22
C GLU A 847 -16.91 1.52 -64.78
N LEU A 848 -17.46 1.42 -63.57
CA LEU A 848 -18.28 2.48 -62.99
C LEU A 848 -17.44 3.74 -62.77
N MET A 849 -16.25 3.63 -62.17
CA MET A 849 -15.36 4.77 -61.96
C MET A 849 -14.92 5.43 -63.28
N LYS A 850 -14.61 4.62 -64.31
CA LYS A 850 -14.32 5.12 -65.66
C LYS A 850 -15.47 5.97 -66.20
N THR A 851 -16.71 5.51 -66.00
CA THR A 851 -17.91 6.24 -66.43
C THR A 851 -18.14 7.51 -65.61
N PHE A 852 -17.95 7.43 -64.29
CA PHE A 852 -18.08 8.55 -63.35
C PHE A 852 -17.10 9.71 -63.65
N CYS A 853 -15.84 9.37 -63.91
CA CYS A 853 -14.75 10.33 -64.14
C CYS A 853 -14.66 10.86 -65.58
N ARG A 854 -15.50 10.41 -66.52
CA ARG A 854 -15.53 10.95 -67.89
C ARG A 854 -15.85 12.44 -67.87
N LYS A 855 -15.19 13.24 -68.72
CA LYS A 855 -15.55 14.65 -68.90
C LYS A 855 -16.96 14.72 -69.47
N SER A 856 -17.88 15.39 -68.76
CA SER A 856 -19.23 15.62 -69.27
C SER A 856 -19.11 16.64 -70.39
N GLN A 857 -19.25 16.19 -71.64
CA GLN A 857 -19.36 17.07 -72.81
C GLN A 857 -20.83 17.48 -73.08
N SER A 858 -21.78 16.95 -72.28
CA SER A 858 -23.20 17.13 -72.56
C SER A 858 -23.71 18.47 -72.01
N PRO A 859 -24.34 19.33 -72.84
CA PRO A 859 -24.99 20.57 -72.41
C PRO A 859 -26.25 20.35 -71.55
N LEU A 860 -26.71 19.09 -71.42
CA LEU A 860 -27.85 18.67 -70.61
C LEU A 860 -27.36 18.28 -69.20
N GLY A 861 -27.36 19.23 -68.27
CA GLY A 861 -26.73 19.07 -66.96
C GLY A 861 -27.43 18.10 -65.99
N TYR A 862 -27.19 16.78 -66.11
CA TYR A 862 -27.67 15.74 -65.18
C TYR A 862 -26.78 15.53 -63.94
N GLN A 863 -27.39 15.10 -62.83
CA GLN A 863 -26.65 14.65 -61.65
C GLN A 863 -26.22 13.19 -61.80
N PHE A 864 -25.01 12.85 -61.36
CA PHE A 864 -24.52 11.48 -61.40
C PHE A 864 -24.00 11.07 -60.03
N ALA A 865 -24.62 10.06 -59.44
CA ALA A 865 -24.31 9.53 -58.12
C ALA A 865 -23.74 8.11 -58.25
N TYR A 866 -22.52 7.89 -57.79
CA TYR A 866 -21.90 6.57 -57.69
C TYR A 866 -22.06 6.05 -56.26
N PHE A 867 -22.91 5.04 -56.07
CA PHE A 867 -23.08 4.30 -54.83
C PHE A 867 -22.13 3.11 -54.71
N GLY A 868 -21.53 2.97 -53.54
CA GLY A 868 -20.68 1.83 -53.19
C GLY A 868 -20.18 1.95 -51.76
N ASP A 869 -19.52 0.90 -51.30
CA ASP A 869 -18.90 0.90 -49.97
C ASP A 869 -17.80 1.97 -49.92
N ARG A 870 -17.81 2.79 -48.87
CA ARG A 870 -17.04 4.03 -48.79
C ARG A 870 -15.56 3.82 -49.10
N GLU A 871 -14.94 2.87 -48.44
CA GLU A 871 -13.51 2.59 -48.61
C GLU A 871 -13.21 2.17 -50.05
N ILE A 872 -14.10 1.43 -50.71
CA ILE A 872 -13.94 1.02 -52.11
C ILE A 872 -14.05 2.23 -53.04
N VAL A 873 -15.12 3.01 -52.89
CA VAL A 873 -15.41 4.15 -53.76
C VAL A 873 -14.33 5.22 -53.65
N LEU A 874 -13.89 5.55 -52.42
CA LEU A 874 -12.84 6.54 -52.17
C LEU A 874 -11.48 6.05 -52.66
N SER A 875 -11.14 4.78 -52.43
CA SER A 875 -9.85 4.22 -52.89
C SER A 875 -9.80 4.15 -54.41
N LYS A 876 -10.90 3.74 -55.06
CA LYS A 876 -11.02 3.78 -56.52
C LYS A 876 -10.90 5.20 -57.05
N LEU A 877 -11.50 6.20 -56.41
CA LEU A 877 -11.39 7.59 -56.85
C LEU A 877 -9.95 8.08 -56.73
N ALA A 878 -9.27 7.79 -55.62
CA ALA A 878 -7.88 8.16 -55.40
C ALA A 878 -6.96 7.50 -56.45
N ALA A 879 -7.06 6.17 -56.62
CA ALA A 879 -6.27 5.42 -57.58
C ALA A 879 -6.53 5.88 -59.02
N TRP A 880 -7.79 6.10 -59.40
CA TRP A 880 -8.17 6.55 -60.73
C TRP A 880 -7.68 7.98 -61.02
N THR A 881 -7.78 8.88 -60.04
CA THR A 881 -7.28 10.24 -60.15
C THR A 881 -5.77 10.25 -60.37
N GLN A 882 -5.03 9.39 -59.68
CA GLN A 882 -3.57 9.28 -59.82
C GLN A 882 -3.15 8.70 -61.17
N GLN A 883 -3.86 7.69 -61.67
CA GLN A 883 -3.48 6.97 -62.90
C GLN A 883 -4.01 7.60 -64.19
N HIS A 884 -5.26 8.07 -64.20
CA HIS A 884 -5.97 8.49 -65.40
C HIS A 884 -6.46 9.94 -65.34
N GLY A 885 -6.45 10.57 -64.16
CA GLY A 885 -7.05 11.87 -63.91
C GLY A 885 -8.58 11.79 -63.75
N CYS A 886 -9.14 12.62 -62.88
CA CYS A 886 -10.59 12.74 -62.65
C CYS A 886 -10.93 14.20 -62.28
N PRO A 887 -12.08 14.77 -62.69
CA PRO A 887 -12.44 16.16 -62.41
C PRO A 887 -12.84 16.38 -60.93
N THR A 888 -11.87 16.39 -60.03
CA THR A 888 -12.08 16.44 -58.57
C THR A 888 -12.81 17.69 -58.06
N SER A 889 -12.78 18.81 -58.79
CA SER A 889 -13.48 20.05 -58.42
C SER A 889 -15.01 19.97 -58.57
N GLU A 890 -15.52 18.98 -59.31
CA GLU A 890 -16.95 18.76 -59.56
C GLU A 890 -17.53 17.64 -58.69
N ILE A 891 -16.70 17.01 -57.85
CA ILE A 891 -17.05 15.81 -57.08
C ILE A 891 -17.21 16.16 -55.61
N GLU A 892 -18.41 15.95 -55.09
CA GLU A 892 -18.71 16.02 -53.66
C GLU A 892 -18.39 14.65 -53.02
N LYS A 893 -17.48 14.67 -52.02
CA LYS A 893 -16.93 13.47 -51.36
C LYS A 893 -17.50 13.20 -49.96
N GLU A 894 -18.28 14.14 -49.41
CA GLU A 894 -18.60 14.20 -47.97
C GLU A 894 -20.03 13.77 -47.65
N HIS A 895 -20.41 12.54 -48.00
CA HIS A 895 -21.69 11.98 -47.58
C HIS A 895 -21.51 10.95 -46.45
N PRO A 896 -22.31 11.02 -45.36
CA PRO A 896 -22.22 10.10 -44.23
C PRO A 896 -22.53 8.66 -44.68
N TYR A 897 -22.08 7.67 -43.89
CA TYR A 897 -22.47 6.27 -44.10
C TYR A 897 -23.99 6.16 -44.06
N VAL A 898 -24.58 5.59 -45.12
CA VAL A 898 -26.03 5.37 -45.20
C VAL A 898 -26.39 4.02 -44.58
N THR A 899 -25.46 3.06 -44.59
CA THR A 899 -25.63 1.72 -44.03
C THR A 899 -24.41 1.29 -43.21
N TYR A 900 -24.58 0.20 -42.44
CA TYR A 900 -23.51 -0.53 -41.76
C TYR A 900 -23.31 -1.87 -42.49
N GLU A 901 -22.13 -2.09 -43.06
CA GLU A 901 -21.79 -3.27 -43.86
C GLU A 901 -20.68 -4.07 -43.16
N PRO A 902 -21.00 -5.10 -42.36
CA PRO A 902 -20.02 -5.96 -41.71
C PRO A 902 -19.46 -7.00 -42.69
N TYR A 903 -18.14 -7.02 -42.90
CA TYR A 903 -17.48 -7.99 -43.76
C TYR A 903 -17.00 -9.22 -42.99
N ALA A 904 -17.20 -10.39 -43.57
CA ALA A 904 -16.73 -11.67 -43.06
C ALA A 904 -16.26 -12.56 -44.21
N LEU A 905 -15.35 -13.49 -43.92
CA LEU A 905 -14.94 -14.52 -44.88
C LEU A 905 -16.06 -15.55 -44.98
N LEU A 906 -16.49 -15.87 -46.19
CA LEU A 906 -17.52 -16.88 -46.43
C LEU A 906 -16.83 -18.20 -46.79
N ILE A 907 -17.08 -19.23 -45.99
CA ILE A 907 -16.43 -20.54 -46.06
C ILE A 907 -17.47 -21.60 -46.45
N SER A 908 -17.10 -22.57 -47.26
CA SER A 908 -17.97 -23.67 -47.65
C SER A 908 -18.39 -24.51 -46.44
N LYS A 909 -19.67 -24.86 -46.36
CA LYS A 909 -20.18 -25.81 -45.36
C LYS A 909 -19.73 -27.25 -45.58
N ALA A 910 -19.20 -27.55 -46.77
CA ALA A 910 -18.74 -28.89 -47.11
C ALA A 910 -17.62 -29.34 -46.16
N ASP A 911 -16.82 -28.44 -45.59
CA ASP A 911 -15.71 -28.79 -44.70
C ASP A 911 -15.81 -28.07 -43.34
N PRO A 912 -16.44 -28.70 -42.33
CA PRO A 912 -16.53 -28.16 -40.98
C PRO A 912 -15.16 -27.92 -40.30
N ASP A 913 -14.14 -28.71 -40.64
CA ASP A 913 -12.81 -28.57 -40.05
C ASP A 913 -12.13 -27.30 -40.58
N LEU A 914 -12.30 -27.02 -41.87
CA LEU A 914 -11.87 -25.76 -42.48
C LEU A 914 -12.58 -24.56 -41.85
N VAL A 915 -13.88 -24.66 -41.59
CA VAL A 915 -14.64 -23.60 -40.91
C VAL A 915 -14.07 -23.32 -39.52
N GLN A 916 -13.88 -24.35 -38.70
CA GLN A 916 -13.31 -24.20 -37.37
C GLN A 916 -11.89 -23.64 -37.41
N PHE A 917 -11.07 -24.13 -38.35
CA PHE A 917 -9.72 -23.63 -38.57
C PHE A 917 -9.71 -22.14 -38.89
N VAL A 918 -10.49 -21.70 -39.88
CA VAL A 918 -10.54 -20.30 -40.30
C VAL A 918 -11.06 -19.40 -39.17
N GLN A 919 -12.12 -19.81 -38.48
CA GLN A 919 -12.65 -19.03 -37.35
C GLN A 919 -11.62 -18.87 -36.23
N ARG A 920 -10.94 -19.97 -35.86
CA ARG A 920 -9.85 -19.95 -34.88
C ARG A 920 -8.71 -19.03 -35.32
N ARG A 921 -8.24 -19.15 -36.56
CA ARG A 921 -7.14 -18.32 -37.10
C ARG A 921 -7.50 -16.84 -37.20
N VAL A 922 -8.76 -16.50 -37.47
CA VAL A 922 -9.25 -15.11 -37.41
C VAL A 922 -9.10 -14.57 -35.97
N PHE A 923 -9.56 -15.31 -34.96
CA PHE A 923 -9.38 -14.90 -33.57
C PHE A 923 -7.89 -14.79 -33.19
N GLU A 924 -7.05 -15.73 -33.60
CA GLU A 924 -5.60 -15.70 -33.34
C GLU A 924 -4.93 -14.49 -34.01
N PHE A 925 -5.24 -14.19 -35.28
CA PHE A 925 -4.70 -13.03 -36.00
C PHE A 925 -5.07 -11.72 -35.29
N PHE A 926 -6.35 -11.56 -34.95
CA PHE A 926 -6.81 -10.43 -34.15
C PHE A 926 -6.39 -10.51 -32.69
N SER A 927 -5.65 -11.53 -32.25
CA SER A 927 -4.97 -11.59 -30.95
C SER A 927 -3.48 -11.24 -31.03
N HIS A 928 -2.96 -10.87 -32.22
CA HIS A 928 -1.65 -10.25 -32.42
C HIS A 928 -1.77 -8.77 -32.80
N ARG A 929 -1.57 -7.87 -31.83
CA ARG A 929 -1.90 -6.43 -31.97
C ARG A 929 -1.09 -5.75 -33.04
N SER A 930 0.22 -5.95 -33.02
CA SER A 930 1.15 -5.33 -33.96
C SER A 930 0.85 -5.76 -35.39
N GLU A 931 0.47 -7.02 -35.56
CA GLU A 931 0.20 -7.62 -36.86
C GLU A 931 -1.12 -7.13 -37.46
N ALA A 932 -2.21 -7.17 -36.69
CA ALA A 932 -3.51 -6.67 -37.12
C ALA A 932 -3.48 -5.17 -37.42
N LEU A 933 -2.79 -4.38 -36.59
CA LEU A 933 -2.60 -2.95 -36.83
C LEU A 933 -1.72 -2.69 -38.05
N SER A 934 -0.62 -3.43 -38.21
CA SER A 934 0.27 -3.32 -39.38
C SER A 934 -0.51 -3.58 -40.66
N LEU A 935 -1.35 -4.61 -40.69
CA LEU A 935 -2.18 -4.94 -41.84
C LEU A 935 -3.16 -3.79 -42.16
N PHE A 936 -3.84 -3.23 -41.15
CA PHE A 936 -4.72 -2.08 -41.35
C PHE A 936 -3.96 -0.87 -41.91
N THR A 937 -2.85 -0.48 -41.28
CA THR A 937 -2.07 0.70 -41.71
C THR A 937 -1.46 0.56 -43.10
N THR A 938 -1.20 -0.66 -43.55
CA THR A 938 -0.65 -0.93 -44.89
C THR A 938 -1.66 -0.60 -45.99
N TYR A 939 -2.94 -0.92 -45.77
CA TYR A 939 -3.99 -0.75 -46.79
C TYR A 939 -4.85 0.50 -46.57
N PHE A 940 -4.78 1.10 -45.38
CA PHE A 940 -5.48 2.33 -45.02
C PHE A 940 -4.50 3.39 -44.47
N PRO A 941 -3.52 3.84 -45.27
CA PRO A 941 -2.55 4.84 -44.82
C PRO A 941 -3.25 6.16 -44.48
N ASP A 942 -2.77 6.83 -43.42
CA ASP A 942 -3.27 8.12 -42.93
C ASP A 942 -4.76 8.14 -42.52
N MET A 943 -5.42 6.98 -42.44
CA MET A 943 -6.79 6.85 -42.00
C MET A 943 -6.88 6.41 -40.53
N ARG A 944 -7.84 6.98 -39.81
CA ARG A 944 -8.23 6.55 -38.47
C ARG A 944 -9.31 5.48 -38.56
N MET A 945 -9.20 4.44 -37.74
CA MET A 945 -10.27 3.46 -37.60
C MET A 945 -11.55 4.14 -37.12
N SER A 946 -12.69 3.72 -37.66
CA SER A 946 -13.98 4.08 -37.07
C SER A 946 -14.15 3.38 -35.71
N PRO A 947 -14.99 3.90 -34.80
CA PRO A 947 -15.28 3.21 -33.54
C PRO A 947 -15.79 1.79 -33.74
N ALA A 948 -16.55 1.53 -34.81
CA ALA A 948 -17.03 0.20 -35.14
C ALA A 948 -15.88 -0.76 -35.50
N VAL A 949 -14.94 -0.34 -36.36
CA VAL A 949 -13.77 -1.15 -36.73
C VAL A 949 -12.86 -1.39 -35.52
N ALA A 950 -12.60 -0.35 -34.71
CA ALA A 950 -11.78 -0.48 -33.51
C ALA A 950 -12.41 -1.45 -32.48
N ASN A 951 -13.73 -1.38 -32.27
CA ASN A 951 -14.42 -2.34 -31.39
C ASN A 951 -14.43 -3.75 -31.96
N LEU A 952 -14.51 -3.94 -33.28
CA LEU A 952 -14.39 -5.26 -33.91
C LEU A 952 -13.02 -5.88 -33.70
N PHE A 953 -11.95 -5.09 -33.81
CA PHE A 953 -10.59 -5.54 -33.50
C PHE A 953 -10.44 -5.98 -32.05
N LEU A 954 -11.19 -5.37 -31.12
CA LEU A 954 -11.25 -5.81 -29.74
C LEU A 954 -12.08 -7.09 -29.61
N LEU A 955 -13.28 -7.14 -30.16
CA LEU A 955 -14.19 -8.29 -30.05
C LEU A 955 -13.59 -9.59 -30.61
N ASN A 956 -12.79 -9.50 -31.67
CA ASN A 956 -12.11 -10.65 -32.26
C ASN A 956 -10.78 -10.99 -31.56
N ALA A 957 -10.31 -10.17 -30.62
CA ALA A 957 -9.10 -10.48 -29.86
C ALA A 957 -9.41 -11.42 -28.70
N VAL A 958 -8.59 -12.46 -28.52
CA VAL A 958 -8.63 -13.37 -27.37
C VAL A 958 -7.58 -12.92 -26.35
N ALA A 959 -7.91 -13.02 -25.07
CA ALA A 959 -6.97 -12.71 -24.00
C ALA A 959 -5.77 -13.67 -24.06
N GLU A 960 -4.56 -13.14 -23.81
CA GLU A 960 -3.31 -13.88 -23.64
C GLU A 960 -2.54 -14.30 -24.92
N GLU A 961 -2.02 -13.30 -25.65
CA GLU A 961 -1.14 -13.43 -26.84
C GLU A 961 -0.03 -14.51 -26.74
N LYS A 962 0.46 -14.79 -25.52
CA LYS A 962 1.50 -15.80 -25.25
C LYS A 962 1.09 -17.24 -25.55
N TYR A 963 -0.19 -17.59 -25.47
CA TYR A 963 -0.67 -18.97 -25.74
C TYR A 963 -0.92 -19.24 -27.23
N PHE A 964 -0.88 -18.21 -28.07
CA PHE A 964 -1.13 -18.30 -29.51
C PHE A 964 0.14 -18.16 -30.35
N ARG A 965 1.33 -18.13 -29.72
CA ARG A 965 2.61 -18.11 -30.44
C ARG A 965 2.79 -19.41 -31.21
N PHE A 966 2.61 -19.34 -32.53
CA PHE A 966 3.27 -20.26 -33.44
C PHE A 966 4.79 -20.08 -33.27
N SER A 967 5.48 -21.14 -32.84
CA SER A 967 6.91 -21.21 -33.14
C SER A 967 6.99 -21.38 -34.66
N PRO A 968 7.66 -20.47 -35.41
CA PRO A 968 8.02 -20.82 -36.78
C PRO A 968 8.79 -22.14 -36.69
N PRO A 969 8.56 -23.10 -37.61
CA PRO A 969 9.39 -24.30 -37.63
C PRO A 969 10.84 -23.83 -37.67
N GLU A 970 11.64 -24.28 -36.70
CA GLU A 970 13.09 -24.09 -36.74
C GLU A 970 13.52 -24.45 -38.15
N ALA A 971 14.10 -23.48 -38.86
CA ALA A 971 14.78 -23.79 -40.10
C ALA A 971 15.83 -24.83 -39.74
N GLU A 972 15.56 -26.09 -40.10
CA GLU A 972 16.53 -27.16 -39.97
C GLU A 972 17.82 -26.65 -40.60
N ASP A 973 18.86 -26.58 -39.76
CA ASP A 973 20.24 -26.28 -40.14
C ASP A 973 20.71 -27.33 -41.16
N ALA A 974 20.35 -27.12 -42.42
CA ALA A 974 20.90 -27.82 -43.55
C ALA A 974 22.20 -27.11 -43.97
N THR A 975 23.24 -27.18 -43.13
CA THR A 975 24.62 -27.10 -43.62
C THR A 975 25.55 -27.94 -42.76
N SER A 976 25.70 -29.21 -43.14
CA SER A 976 26.96 -29.94 -42.90
C SER A 976 28.00 -29.49 -43.94
N PRO A 977 29.31 -29.49 -43.62
CA PRO A 977 30.33 -28.68 -44.29
C PRO A 977 31.05 -29.41 -45.42
N ALA A 978 31.34 -28.68 -46.49
CA ALA A 978 32.38 -28.89 -47.54
C ALA A 978 31.86 -28.18 -48.80
N THR A 979 32.56 -27.35 -49.55
CA THR A 979 33.99 -27.15 -49.79
C THR A 979 34.11 -25.82 -50.54
N GLY A 980 35.28 -25.19 -50.51
CA GLY A 980 35.45 -23.79 -50.88
C GLY A 980 35.20 -23.45 -52.36
N ILE A 981 35.10 -22.15 -52.61
CA ILE A 981 35.96 -21.41 -53.54
C ILE A 981 35.84 -19.93 -53.16
N THR A 982 37.02 -19.34 -52.95
CA THR A 982 37.32 -17.92 -52.80
C THR A 982 36.95 -17.10 -54.04
N ALA A 983 36.39 -15.89 -53.86
CA ALA A 983 36.74 -14.73 -54.67
C ALA A 983 36.33 -13.42 -53.98
N ASN A 984 37.29 -12.51 -53.91
CA ASN A 984 37.26 -11.15 -53.38
C ASN A 984 36.48 -10.15 -54.27
N VAL A 985 36.44 -8.90 -53.76
CA VAL A 985 36.32 -7.60 -54.47
C VAL A 985 34.86 -7.16 -54.63
N GLU A 986 34.38 -5.98 -54.19
CA GLU A 986 34.96 -4.68 -53.78
C GLU A 986 34.00 -3.99 -52.79
#